data_AF-B8B0B0-F1
#
_entry.id   AF-B8B0B0-F1
#
_cell.length_a   1.000
_cell.length_b   1.000
_cell.length_c   1.000
_cell.angle_alpha   90.00
_cell.angle_beta   90.00
_cell.angle_gamma   90.00
#
_symmetry.space_group_name_H-M   'P 1'
#
loop_
_entity.id
_entity.type
_entity.pdbx_description
1 polymer ?
#
loop_
_entity_poly.entity_id
_entity_poly.type
_entity_poly.pdbx_seq_one_letter_code
_entity_poly.pdbx_strand_id
1 'polypeptide(L)'
;MARGGNSNNGEQGHPCPIFYENPSSNGVIFSRESNGKYSIFQSFFMVAVMASSALICDTEQWKGLQAHVGAIQKTHLRNLMDDAERCKAMTAEYEGIFLDYSRQRATGETMEKLFKLAEAAKLKEKIEKMFSGDKINSTENRSVLHVALRAPRDEVIKSDGVNVVPEVWGVKDKIKQFSETFRSGSWVGATGKALTNVVSVGIGGSFLGPLFVHAALQTDPEAAESAKGRQLRFLANVDPVDVARSIKDLDPETTLVVVVSKTFTTAETMLNARTLKEWIVSSLGPDAVAKHMIAVSTNLELVEKFGIDPKNAFAFWDWVGGRYSVCSAVGVLPLSLQYGFPIVQKFLEGAASIDKHFRSSSFEKNIPVLLGLLSVWNVSFLGYPARAILPYSQALEKFAPHIQQLSMESNGKGVSIDGVQLSFETGEIDFGEPGTNGQHSFYQLIHQGRVIPCDFIGVVKSQQPVYLKGEIVSNHDELMSNFFAQPDALAYGKTPEQLHSENVPEHLISHKTFQGNRPSLSLLLPSLSAYEIGQLLSIYEHRIAVQGFLWGINSFDQWGVELGKSLASQVRKSLHASRMEGKPVQGFNSSTASLLTRYLALLSIYEHRIAVQGFLWGINSFDQWGVELGKSLASQVRKSLHASRMEGKPVQGFNSSTASLLTRYLAVEPSTPYNTTTMPKV
;
A
#
# COMPACT_ATOMS: atom_id res chain seq x y z
N MET A 1 26.02 -1.79 61.16
CA MET A 1 27.31 -1.19 61.58
C MET A 1 27.12 0.32 61.62
N ALA A 2 27.46 0.93 62.75
CA ALA A 2 27.24 2.33 63.08
C ALA A 2 28.44 3.22 62.75
N ARG A 3 28.24 4.54 62.94
CA ARG A 3 29.15 5.72 62.92
C ARG A 3 29.14 6.45 61.57
N GLY A 4 28.69 7.70 61.45
CA GLY A 4 28.91 8.91 62.27
C GLY A 4 29.73 9.89 61.39
N GLY A 5 29.54 11.20 61.26
CA GLY A 5 28.80 12.25 61.95
C GLY A 5 29.62 13.55 61.75
N ASN A 6 28.94 14.68 61.48
CA ASN A 6 29.41 16.10 61.46
C ASN A 6 30.30 16.60 60.31
N SER A 7 30.26 17.87 59.85
CA SER A 7 29.35 19.05 59.89
C SER A 7 30.18 20.23 59.31
N ASN A 8 29.75 21.01 58.32
CA ASN A 8 29.31 22.44 58.37
C ASN A 8 29.75 23.08 57.02
N ASN A 9 29.09 24.02 56.31
CA ASN A 9 28.22 25.16 56.64
C ASN A 9 27.40 25.61 55.39
N GLY A 10 26.23 26.24 55.59
CA GLY A 10 25.80 27.43 54.81
C GLY A 10 24.67 27.30 53.77
N GLU A 11 23.42 27.52 54.22
CA GLU A 11 22.30 28.32 53.66
C GLU A 11 22.42 28.86 52.20
N GLN A 12 21.42 28.88 51.29
CA GLN A 12 19.94 29.06 51.27
C GLN A 12 19.43 28.38 49.98
N GLY A 13 18.32 27.63 49.87
CA GLY A 13 16.92 27.99 50.12
C GLY A 13 16.13 27.91 48.79
N HIS A 14 15.30 26.87 48.60
CA HIS A 14 13.95 26.84 47.96
C HIS A 14 13.57 25.42 47.45
N PRO A 15 12.51 24.78 47.99
CA PRO A 15 12.02 23.49 47.52
C PRO A 15 10.94 23.65 46.43
N CYS A 16 10.99 22.72 45.49
CA CYS A 16 10.03 22.51 44.41
C CYS A 16 8.75 21.83 44.95
N PRO A 17 7.54 22.34 44.71
CA PRO A 17 6.31 21.59 44.99
C PRO A 17 5.83 20.85 43.72
N ILE A 18 5.68 19.55 43.87
CA ILE A 18 4.91 18.67 42.99
C ILE A 18 3.43 18.98 43.24
N PHE A 19 2.69 19.41 42.22
CA PHE A 19 1.23 19.54 42.26
C PHE A 19 0.57 18.42 41.44
N TYR A 20 -0.22 17.59 42.13
CA TYR A 20 -1.37 16.91 41.57
C TYR A 20 -2.50 17.94 41.48
N GLU A 21 -3.01 18.24 40.28
CA GLU A 21 -4.20 19.07 40.11
C GLU A 21 -5.42 18.24 39.71
N ASN A 22 -6.49 18.50 40.45
CA ASN A 22 -7.84 17.96 40.39
C ASN A 22 -8.68 18.96 39.58
N PRO A 23 -9.43 18.58 38.53
CA PRO A 23 -10.06 19.55 37.65
C PRO A 23 -11.43 19.98 38.19
N SER A 24 -11.46 20.95 39.09
CA SER A 24 -12.71 21.66 39.43
C SER A 24 -12.47 23.01 40.10
N SER A 25 -12.11 24.04 39.33
CA SER A 25 -12.38 25.44 39.71
C SER A 25 -12.20 26.38 38.51
N ASN A 26 -13.27 27.12 38.18
CA ASN A 26 -13.27 28.19 37.17
C ASN A 26 -12.49 29.40 37.70
N GLY A 27 -11.28 29.63 37.19
CA GLY A 27 -10.47 30.82 37.49
C GLY A 27 -10.55 31.87 36.38
N VAL A 28 -11.10 33.05 36.69
CA VAL A 28 -11.07 34.24 35.82
C VAL A 28 -9.73 34.96 36.01
N ILE A 29 -8.97 35.14 34.93
CA ILE A 29 -7.71 35.90 34.95
C ILE A 29 -8.01 37.37 34.64
N PHE A 30 -7.64 38.29 35.53
CA PHE A 30 -7.70 39.74 35.30
C PHE A 30 -6.31 40.28 34.94
N SER A 31 -6.17 40.91 33.76
CA SER A 31 -5.03 41.77 33.44
C SER A 31 -5.43 43.24 33.54
N ARG A 32 -4.58 44.03 34.20
CA ARG A 32 -4.79 45.44 34.53
C ARG A 32 -4.23 46.32 33.39
N GLU A 33 -5.08 47.09 32.72
CA GLU A 33 -4.65 48.22 31.90
C GLU A 33 -5.31 49.53 32.37
N SER A 34 -4.49 50.59 32.34
CA SER A 34 -4.80 51.94 32.78
C SER A 34 -5.71 52.65 31.78
N ASN A 35 -7.01 52.66 32.04
CA ASN A 35 -7.89 53.84 31.95
C ASN A 35 -9.34 53.39 32.18
N GLY A 36 -9.94 53.86 33.26
CA GLY A 36 -11.23 53.41 33.75
C GLY A 36 -12.38 53.67 32.79
N LYS A 37 -12.84 52.61 32.11
CA LYS A 37 -14.21 52.42 31.61
C LYS A 37 -14.52 50.92 31.61
N TYR A 38 -15.47 50.48 32.43
CA TYR A 38 -15.99 49.12 32.38
C TYR A 38 -16.97 48.98 31.21
N SER A 39 -16.68 48.12 30.24
CA SER A 39 -17.62 47.65 29.22
C SER A 39 -17.90 46.17 29.48
N ILE A 40 -19.18 45.82 29.67
CA ILE A 40 -19.63 44.44 29.85
C ILE A 40 -19.66 43.79 28.45
N PHE A 41 -18.58 43.11 28.08
CA PHE A 41 -18.62 42.11 27.01
C PHE A 41 -19.02 40.77 27.64
N GLN A 42 -20.29 40.40 27.51
CA GLN A 42 -20.74 39.02 27.69
C GLN A 42 -20.15 38.19 26.53
N SER A 43 -18.93 37.69 26.71
CA SER A 43 -18.46 36.56 25.92
C SER A 43 -19.28 35.35 26.34
N PHE A 44 -20.23 34.95 25.49
CA PHE A 44 -20.79 33.60 25.52
C PHE A 44 -19.66 32.63 25.18
N PHE A 45 -18.84 32.28 26.17
CA PHE A 45 -18.10 31.03 26.18
C PHE A 45 -19.15 29.95 26.38
N MET A 46 -19.80 29.57 25.28
CA MET A 46 -20.52 28.32 25.20
C MET A 46 -19.45 27.23 25.25
N VAL A 47 -19.04 26.86 26.47
CA VAL A 47 -18.46 25.55 26.71
C VAL A 47 -19.58 24.60 26.31
N ALA A 48 -19.57 24.18 25.05
CA ALA A 48 -20.24 22.96 24.67
C ALA A 48 -19.67 21.92 25.63
N VAL A 49 -20.46 21.54 26.62
CA VAL A 49 -20.32 20.25 27.27
C VAL A 49 -20.46 19.29 26.11
N MET A 50 -19.34 18.92 25.50
CA MET A 50 -19.28 17.82 24.56
C MET A 50 -19.76 16.65 25.39
N ALA A 51 -21.01 16.24 25.17
CA ALA A 51 -21.45 14.94 25.61
C ALA A 51 -20.37 13.99 25.09
N SER A 52 -19.61 13.39 26.02
CA SER A 52 -18.65 12.35 25.68
C SER A 52 -19.39 11.37 24.78
N SER A 53 -19.04 11.33 23.49
CA SER A 53 -19.65 10.35 22.60
C SER A 53 -19.20 9.00 23.14
N ALA A 54 -20.15 8.26 23.71
CA ALA A 54 -19.87 6.95 24.27
C ALA A 54 -19.23 6.10 23.18
N LEU A 55 -18.03 5.57 23.43
CA LEU A 55 -17.35 4.73 22.47
C LEU A 55 -18.08 3.38 22.39
N ILE A 56 -17.86 2.66 21.28
CA ILE A 56 -18.46 1.32 21.14
C ILE A 56 -18.06 0.39 22.31
N CYS A 57 -16.85 0.59 22.87
CA CYS A 57 -16.36 -0.17 24.01
C CYS A 57 -17.12 0.07 25.33
N ASP A 58 -17.87 1.17 25.43
CA ASP A 58 -18.65 1.51 26.63
C ASP A 58 -20.03 0.82 26.63
N THR A 59 -20.46 0.29 25.49
CA THR A 59 -21.76 -0.37 25.31
C THR A 59 -21.84 -1.71 26.04
N GLU A 60 -23.05 -2.07 26.48
CA GLU A 60 -23.29 -3.38 27.12
C GLU A 60 -23.06 -4.55 26.16
N GLN A 61 -23.25 -4.35 24.85
CA GLN A 61 -22.98 -5.35 23.82
C GLN A 61 -21.48 -5.67 23.72
N TRP A 62 -20.62 -4.64 23.78
CA TRP A 62 -19.17 -4.84 23.81
C TRP A 62 -18.72 -5.53 25.10
N LYS A 63 -19.15 -5.04 26.27
CA LYS A 63 -18.86 -5.66 27.56
C LYS A 63 -19.35 -7.11 27.63
N GLY A 64 -20.51 -7.38 27.04
CA GLY A 64 -21.09 -8.71 26.92
C GLY A 64 -20.20 -9.66 26.10
N LEU A 65 -19.61 -9.18 24.99
CA LEU A 65 -18.62 -9.95 24.21
C LEU A 65 -17.31 -10.14 24.98
N GLN A 66 -16.83 -9.14 25.72
CA GLN A 66 -15.65 -9.29 26.58
C GLN A 66 -15.86 -10.37 27.64
N ALA A 67 -17.02 -10.39 28.30
CA ALA A 67 -17.38 -11.44 29.26
C ALA A 67 -17.50 -12.82 28.57
N HIS A 68 -18.02 -12.86 27.34
CA HIS A 68 -18.20 -14.09 26.55
C HIS A 68 -16.87 -14.79 26.22
N VAL A 69 -15.76 -14.06 26.15
CA VAL A 69 -14.41 -14.64 25.92
C VAL A 69 -14.11 -15.76 26.92
N GLY A 70 -14.50 -15.61 28.20
CA GLY A 70 -14.27 -16.63 29.22
C GLY A 70 -15.00 -17.96 28.96
N ALA A 71 -16.16 -17.93 28.29
CA ALA A 71 -16.86 -19.13 27.84
C ALA A 71 -16.14 -19.77 26.64
N ILE A 72 -15.73 -18.95 25.67
CA ILE A 72 -15.03 -19.42 24.46
C ILE A 72 -13.65 -20.00 24.77
N GLN A 73 -12.94 -19.48 25.78
CA GLN A 73 -11.67 -20.03 26.25
C GLN A 73 -11.77 -21.46 26.77
N LYS A 74 -12.94 -21.89 27.24
CA LYS A 74 -13.21 -23.27 27.69
C LYS A 74 -13.53 -24.23 26.54
N THR A 75 -13.64 -23.71 25.32
CA THR A 75 -13.90 -24.50 24.11
C THR A 75 -12.63 -24.68 23.29
N HIS A 76 -12.64 -25.69 22.44
CA HIS A 76 -11.60 -25.95 21.45
C HIS A 76 -12.27 -26.24 20.10
N LEU A 77 -11.69 -25.71 19.00
CA LEU A 77 -12.24 -25.91 17.65
C LEU A 77 -12.54 -27.37 17.33
N ARG A 78 -11.63 -28.32 17.59
CA ARG A 78 -11.91 -29.76 17.45
C ARG A 78 -13.28 -30.21 17.99
N ASN A 79 -13.68 -29.76 19.19
CA ASN A 79 -14.96 -30.14 19.79
C ASN A 79 -16.12 -29.37 19.14
N LEU A 80 -15.89 -28.12 18.73
CA LEU A 80 -16.88 -27.30 18.03
C LEU A 80 -17.14 -27.80 16.61
N MET A 81 -16.18 -28.51 16.00
CA MET A 81 -16.32 -29.10 14.67
C MET A 81 -17.12 -30.40 14.68
N ASP A 82 -17.21 -31.10 15.83
CA ASP A 82 -18.04 -32.30 15.99
C ASP A 82 -19.56 -31.98 15.96
N ASP A 83 -19.93 -30.71 16.18
CA ASP A 83 -21.31 -30.23 16.06
C ASP A 83 -21.64 -29.91 14.59
N ALA A 84 -22.18 -30.91 13.89
CA ALA A 84 -22.55 -30.81 12.48
C ALA A 84 -23.59 -29.72 12.19
N GLU A 85 -24.55 -29.51 13.10
CA GLU A 85 -25.58 -28.48 12.93
C GLU A 85 -24.99 -27.08 13.09
N ARG A 86 -24.07 -26.87 14.05
CA ARG A 86 -23.29 -25.63 14.14
C ARG A 86 -22.48 -25.39 12.88
N CYS A 87 -21.75 -26.40 12.40
CA CYS A 87 -20.92 -26.27 11.19
C CYS A 87 -21.77 -25.84 9.99
N LYS A 88 -22.94 -26.47 9.79
CA LYS A 88 -23.90 -26.11 8.74
C LYS A 88 -24.46 -24.70 8.91
N ALA A 89 -24.81 -24.31 10.15
CA ALA A 89 -25.30 -22.97 10.46
C ALA A 89 -24.24 -21.86 10.31
N MET A 90 -22.96 -22.22 10.35
CA MET A 90 -21.82 -21.30 10.16
C MET A 90 -21.32 -21.30 8.72
N THR A 91 -22.26 -21.20 7.79
CA THR A 91 -22.00 -21.05 6.35
C THR A 91 -22.87 -19.93 5.78
N ALA A 92 -22.40 -19.29 4.71
CA ALA A 92 -23.19 -18.34 3.94
C ALA A 92 -22.87 -18.51 2.45
N GLU A 93 -23.86 -18.28 1.59
CA GLU A 93 -23.71 -18.42 0.15
C GLU A 93 -24.37 -17.26 -0.59
N TYR A 94 -23.71 -16.76 -1.62
CA TYR A 94 -24.25 -15.75 -2.52
C TYR A 94 -23.68 -15.93 -3.92
N GLU A 95 -24.54 -16.12 -4.93
CA GLU A 95 -24.16 -16.32 -6.34
C GLU A 95 -23.05 -17.39 -6.55
N GLY A 96 -23.11 -18.49 -5.79
CA GLY A 96 -22.15 -19.58 -5.86
C GLY A 96 -20.83 -19.35 -5.12
N ILE A 97 -20.62 -18.16 -4.54
CA ILE A 97 -19.55 -17.93 -3.56
C ILE A 97 -19.99 -18.55 -2.24
N PHE A 98 -19.24 -19.55 -1.78
CA PHE A 98 -19.51 -20.25 -0.54
C PHE A 98 -18.51 -19.82 0.55
N LEU A 99 -19.02 -19.32 1.67
CA LEU A 99 -18.25 -18.99 2.86
C LEU A 99 -18.50 -20.04 3.94
N ASP A 100 -17.45 -20.73 4.37
CA ASP A 100 -17.42 -21.55 5.59
C ASP A 100 -16.62 -20.80 6.65
N TYR A 101 -17.29 -20.42 7.74
CA TYR A 101 -16.68 -19.78 8.90
C TYR A 101 -16.81 -20.62 10.18
N SER A 102 -17.13 -21.92 10.05
CA SER A 102 -17.28 -22.87 11.17
C SER A 102 -15.99 -23.05 11.98
N ARG A 103 -14.83 -22.84 11.35
CA ARG A 103 -13.49 -22.91 11.97
C ARG A 103 -13.09 -21.62 12.70
N GLN A 104 -14.03 -20.74 12.99
CA GLN A 104 -13.84 -19.62 13.91
C GLN A 104 -14.05 -20.05 15.36
N ARG A 105 -13.31 -19.45 16.29
CA ARG A 105 -13.51 -19.66 17.74
C ARG A 105 -14.76 -18.90 18.21
N ALA A 106 -15.92 -19.32 17.72
CA ALA A 106 -17.22 -18.70 17.91
C ALA A 106 -18.31 -19.77 17.95
N THR A 107 -19.35 -19.55 18.76
CA THR A 107 -20.57 -20.38 18.79
C THR A 107 -21.74 -19.61 18.18
N GLY A 108 -22.92 -20.25 18.05
CA GLY A 108 -24.15 -19.53 17.68
C GLY A 108 -24.42 -18.33 18.61
N GLU A 109 -24.22 -18.51 19.92
CA GLU A 109 -24.33 -17.42 20.90
C GLU A 109 -23.30 -16.30 20.64
N THR A 110 -22.07 -16.63 20.24
CA THR A 110 -21.09 -15.60 19.85
C THR A 110 -21.61 -14.78 18.67
N MET A 111 -22.14 -15.44 17.64
CA MET A 111 -22.66 -14.76 16.46
C MET A 111 -23.85 -13.86 16.80
N GLU A 112 -24.79 -14.33 17.63
CA GLU A 112 -25.90 -13.50 18.13
C GLU A 112 -25.42 -12.25 18.86
N LYS A 113 -24.39 -12.37 19.72
CA LYS A 113 -23.80 -11.21 20.40
C LYS A 113 -23.10 -10.26 19.42
N LEU A 114 -22.44 -10.78 18.39
CA LEU A 114 -21.83 -9.97 17.34
C LEU A 114 -22.89 -9.21 16.51
N PHE A 115 -24.02 -9.84 16.19
CA PHE A 115 -25.12 -9.15 15.52
C PHE A 115 -25.71 -8.03 16.40
N LYS A 116 -25.88 -8.27 17.70
CA LYS A 116 -26.28 -7.23 18.65
C LYS A 116 -25.26 -6.09 18.74
N LEU A 117 -23.96 -6.38 18.64
CA LEU A 117 -22.93 -5.34 18.55
C LEU A 117 -23.09 -4.52 17.26
N ALA A 118 -23.36 -5.16 16.13
CA ALA A 118 -23.62 -4.49 14.86
C ALA A 118 -24.85 -3.55 14.93
N GLU A 119 -25.91 -3.99 15.59
CA GLU A 119 -27.09 -3.18 15.88
C GLU A 119 -26.74 -1.98 16.76
N ALA A 120 -26.01 -2.20 17.87
CA ALA A 120 -25.57 -1.13 18.77
C ALA A 120 -24.67 -0.10 18.07
N ALA A 121 -23.82 -0.55 17.15
CA ALA A 121 -22.98 0.29 16.31
C ALA A 121 -23.75 1.00 15.17
N LYS A 122 -25.06 0.72 15.03
CA LYS A 122 -25.94 1.23 13.96
C LYS A 122 -25.40 0.92 12.57
N LEU A 123 -24.90 -0.30 12.38
CA LEU A 123 -24.23 -0.71 11.14
C LEU A 123 -25.12 -0.48 9.91
N LYS A 124 -26.39 -0.88 9.95
CA LYS A 124 -27.33 -0.72 8.83
C LYS A 124 -27.51 0.76 8.44
N GLU A 125 -27.60 1.66 9.41
CA GLU A 125 -27.71 3.10 9.14
C GLU A 125 -26.43 3.63 8.49
N LYS A 126 -25.25 3.21 8.96
CA LYS A 126 -23.95 3.62 8.38
C LYS A 126 -23.77 3.10 6.95
N ILE A 127 -24.22 1.88 6.66
CA ILE A 127 -24.28 1.33 5.31
C ILE A 127 -25.17 2.22 4.44
N GLU A 128 -26.41 2.49 4.86
CA GLU A 128 -27.31 3.35 4.06
C GLU A 128 -26.75 4.77 3.86
N LYS A 129 -26.08 5.36 4.86
CA LYS A 129 -25.40 6.65 4.73
C LYS A 129 -24.27 6.63 3.70
N MET A 130 -23.54 5.52 3.58
CA MET A 130 -22.54 5.36 2.52
C MET A 130 -23.22 5.33 1.14
N PHE A 131 -24.28 4.54 0.97
CA PHE A 131 -24.98 4.39 -0.30
C PHE A 131 -25.82 5.62 -0.70
N SER A 132 -26.30 6.41 0.26
CA SER A 132 -26.99 7.68 0.02
C SER A 132 -26.05 8.81 -0.41
N GLY A 133 -24.74 8.62 -0.21
CA GLY A 133 -23.71 9.63 -0.44
C GLY A 133 -23.64 10.71 0.62
N ASP A 134 -24.03 10.38 1.86
CA ASP A 134 -23.77 11.25 3.00
C ASP A 134 -22.26 11.41 3.22
N LYS A 135 -21.87 12.54 3.81
CA LYS A 135 -20.47 12.89 4.09
C LYS A 135 -19.92 12.14 5.31
N ILE A 136 -19.81 10.81 5.18
CA ILE A 136 -19.36 9.93 6.27
C ILE A 136 -17.85 9.98 6.51
N ASN A 137 -17.07 10.49 5.56
CA ASN A 137 -15.69 10.90 5.82
C ASN A 137 -15.70 12.30 6.43
N SER A 138 -15.98 12.37 7.74
CA SER A 138 -16.22 13.63 8.47
C SER A 138 -14.96 14.51 8.57
N THR A 139 -13.77 13.91 8.68
CA THR A 139 -12.51 14.64 8.87
C THR A 139 -12.07 15.40 7.60
N GLU A 140 -12.52 14.94 6.43
CA GLU A 140 -12.31 15.64 5.15
C GLU A 140 -13.60 16.26 4.58
N ASN A 141 -14.74 16.10 5.28
CA ASN A 141 -16.07 16.53 4.85
C ASN A 141 -16.44 16.01 3.44
N ARG A 142 -16.29 14.71 3.21
CA ARG A 142 -16.50 14.05 1.91
C ARG A 142 -17.47 12.87 1.98
N SER A 143 -18.18 12.68 0.89
CA SER A 143 -18.92 11.44 0.60
C SER A 143 -17.94 10.29 0.33
N VAL A 144 -18.41 9.05 0.46
CA VAL A 144 -17.63 7.84 0.18
C VAL A 144 -18.43 6.96 -0.77
N LEU A 145 -18.13 7.06 -2.06
CA LEU A 145 -19.04 6.61 -3.12
C LEU A 145 -18.39 5.69 -4.15
N HIS A 146 -17.40 4.88 -3.75
CA HIS A 146 -16.79 3.90 -4.66
C HIS A 146 -17.82 2.93 -5.29
N VAL A 147 -18.94 2.67 -4.61
CA VAL A 147 -20.10 1.92 -5.15
C VAL A 147 -20.74 2.59 -6.38
N ALA A 148 -20.72 3.93 -6.47
CA ALA A 148 -21.24 4.65 -7.64
C ALA A 148 -20.41 4.38 -8.90
N LEU A 149 -19.14 4.00 -8.76
CA LEU A 149 -18.24 3.66 -9.87
C LEU A 149 -18.66 2.40 -10.62
N ARG A 150 -19.57 1.60 -10.06
CA ARG A 150 -20.03 0.33 -10.61
C ARG A 150 -21.57 0.19 -10.59
N ALA A 151 -22.27 1.26 -10.21
CA ALA A 151 -23.71 1.31 -10.24
C ALA A 151 -24.26 1.21 -11.69
N PRO A 152 -25.46 0.63 -11.87
CA PRO A 152 -26.23 0.70 -13.11
C PRO A 152 -26.42 2.14 -13.60
N ARG A 153 -26.66 2.33 -14.91
CA ARG A 153 -26.81 3.66 -15.52
C ARG A 153 -27.97 4.49 -14.97
N ASP A 154 -29.03 3.80 -14.56
CA ASP A 154 -30.29 4.35 -14.09
C ASP A 154 -30.36 4.53 -12.57
N GLU A 155 -29.34 4.07 -11.83
CA GLU A 155 -29.25 4.27 -10.39
C GLU A 155 -29.06 5.76 -10.05
N VAL A 156 -29.65 6.19 -8.93
CA VAL A 156 -29.54 7.57 -8.45
C VAL A 156 -28.76 7.58 -7.13
N ILE A 157 -27.51 7.98 -7.20
CA ILE A 157 -26.64 8.16 -6.03
C ILE A 157 -26.21 9.61 -6.00
N LYS A 158 -26.51 10.31 -4.90
CA LYS A 158 -26.29 11.75 -4.80
C LYS A 158 -25.08 12.08 -3.96
N SER A 159 -24.28 13.04 -4.40
CA SER A 159 -23.29 13.73 -3.58
C SER A 159 -23.57 15.21 -3.64
N ASP A 160 -23.73 15.88 -2.50
CA ASP A 160 -24.12 17.30 -2.43
C ASP A 160 -25.37 17.62 -3.27
N GLY A 161 -26.34 16.70 -3.26
CA GLY A 161 -27.62 16.84 -3.98
C GLY A 161 -27.55 16.52 -5.48
N VAL A 162 -26.37 16.30 -6.06
CA VAL A 162 -26.16 16.01 -7.49
C VAL A 162 -26.03 14.50 -7.71
N ASN A 163 -26.78 13.94 -8.67
CA ASN A 163 -26.60 12.54 -9.07
C ASN A 163 -25.25 12.36 -9.77
N VAL A 164 -24.36 11.57 -9.17
CA VAL A 164 -22.98 11.38 -9.69
C VAL A 164 -22.89 10.27 -10.74
N VAL A 165 -23.89 9.38 -10.83
CA VAL A 165 -23.88 8.22 -11.74
C VAL A 165 -23.76 8.60 -13.22
N PRO A 166 -24.45 9.65 -13.73
CA PRO A 166 -24.28 10.10 -15.12
C PRO A 166 -22.85 10.54 -15.44
N GLU A 167 -22.16 11.23 -14.53
CA GLU A 167 -20.77 11.63 -14.72
C GLU A 167 -19.83 10.42 -14.74
N VAL A 168 -20.08 9.43 -13.87
CA VAL A 168 -19.38 8.14 -13.87
C VAL A 168 -19.47 7.47 -15.23
N TRP A 169 -20.68 7.36 -15.77
CA TRP A 169 -20.90 6.75 -17.07
C TRP A 169 -20.34 7.57 -18.23
N GLY A 170 -20.34 8.91 -18.13
CA GLY A 170 -19.66 9.77 -19.11
C GLY A 170 -18.16 9.45 -19.22
N VAL A 171 -17.47 9.26 -18.09
CA VAL A 171 -16.06 8.84 -18.09
C VAL A 171 -15.90 7.41 -18.61
N LYS A 172 -16.75 6.46 -18.19
CA LYS A 172 -16.68 5.08 -18.67
C LYS A 172 -16.91 4.97 -20.19
N ASP A 173 -17.86 5.72 -20.73
CA ASP A 173 -18.14 5.75 -22.17
C ASP A 173 -16.96 6.33 -22.95
N LYS A 174 -16.33 7.37 -22.40
CA LYS A 174 -15.07 7.89 -22.95
C LYS A 174 -13.95 6.85 -22.92
N ILE A 175 -13.79 6.09 -21.82
CA ILE A 175 -12.80 5.00 -21.72
C ILE A 175 -13.11 3.90 -22.71
N LYS A 176 -14.38 3.49 -22.83
CA LYS A 176 -14.83 2.47 -23.79
C LYS A 176 -14.42 2.88 -25.21
N GLN A 177 -14.85 4.06 -25.65
CA GLN A 177 -14.54 4.59 -26.98
C GLN A 177 -13.02 4.70 -27.23
N PHE A 178 -12.28 5.23 -26.26
CA PHE A 178 -10.83 5.36 -26.38
C PHE A 178 -10.14 4.00 -26.45
N SER A 179 -10.53 3.04 -25.60
CA SER A 179 -9.95 1.70 -25.58
C SER A 179 -10.23 0.91 -26.86
N GLU A 180 -11.42 1.06 -27.45
CA GLU A 180 -11.76 0.47 -28.76
C GLU A 180 -10.92 1.07 -29.89
N THR A 181 -10.73 2.40 -29.88
CA THR A 181 -9.88 3.12 -30.83
C THR A 181 -8.41 2.71 -30.71
N PHE A 182 -7.92 2.56 -29.47
CA PHE A 182 -6.56 2.11 -29.17
C PHE A 182 -6.32 0.67 -29.61
N ARG A 183 -7.23 -0.23 -29.28
CA ARG A 183 -7.09 -1.66 -29.54
C ARG A 183 -7.30 -2.05 -31.00
N SER A 184 -8.10 -1.27 -31.75
CA SER A 184 -8.24 -1.46 -33.20
C SER A 184 -6.99 -1.04 -33.99
N GLY A 185 -6.03 -0.34 -33.35
CA GLY A 185 -4.88 0.25 -34.02
C GLY A 185 -5.16 1.57 -34.72
N SER A 186 -6.39 2.11 -34.58
CA SER A 186 -6.75 3.43 -35.14
C SER A 186 -6.07 4.58 -34.39
N TRP A 187 -5.81 4.41 -33.09
CA TRP A 187 -4.90 5.28 -32.35
C TRP A 187 -3.45 4.88 -32.64
N VAL A 188 -2.73 5.75 -33.34
CA VAL A 188 -1.33 5.52 -33.73
C VAL A 188 -0.38 6.46 -32.99
N GLY A 189 0.84 5.99 -32.76
CA GLY A 189 1.92 6.78 -32.22
C GLY A 189 2.41 7.89 -33.15
N ALA A 190 3.48 8.57 -32.73
CA ALA A 190 4.14 9.63 -33.49
C ALA A 190 4.60 9.16 -34.88
N THR A 191 5.01 7.90 -35.01
CA THR A 191 5.50 7.30 -36.27
C THR A 191 4.41 6.62 -37.10
N GLY A 192 3.15 6.69 -36.68
CA GLY A 192 2.03 6.03 -37.36
C GLY A 192 1.88 4.54 -37.04
N LYS A 193 2.76 3.96 -36.21
CA LYS A 193 2.60 2.58 -35.70
C LYS A 193 1.46 2.50 -34.67
N ALA A 194 0.76 1.37 -34.65
CA ALA A 194 -0.21 1.07 -33.60
C ALA A 194 0.50 0.90 -32.25
N LEU A 195 -0.11 1.41 -31.19
CA LEU A 195 0.39 1.25 -29.82
C LEU A 195 -0.14 -0.06 -29.24
N THR A 196 0.75 -0.91 -28.75
CA THR A 196 0.42 -2.23 -28.18
C THR A 196 0.90 -2.38 -26.74
N ASN A 197 1.83 -1.54 -26.31
CA ASN A 197 2.41 -1.56 -24.98
C ASN A 197 1.85 -0.39 -24.15
N VAL A 198 1.57 -0.64 -22.88
CA VAL A 198 1.08 0.34 -21.92
C VAL A 198 1.95 0.32 -20.67
N VAL A 199 2.42 1.48 -20.23
CA VAL A 199 3.03 1.66 -18.91
C VAL A 199 2.13 2.57 -18.07
N SER A 200 1.49 1.99 -17.05
CA SER A 200 0.66 2.74 -16.09
C SER A 200 1.51 3.22 -14.93
N VAL A 201 1.61 4.53 -14.75
CA VAL A 201 2.45 5.18 -13.73
C VAL A 201 1.57 5.65 -12.59
N GLY A 202 1.75 5.10 -11.40
CA GLY A 202 0.95 5.43 -10.21
C GLY A 202 1.48 4.70 -8.97
N ILE A 203 1.19 5.20 -7.78
CA ILE A 203 1.64 4.60 -6.51
C ILE A 203 0.46 4.39 -5.56
N GLY A 204 0.60 3.43 -4.64
CA GLY A 204 -0.45 3.08 -3.68
C GLY A 204 -1.74 2.69 -4.37
N GLY A 205 -2.83 3.41 -4.08
CA GLY A 205 -4.16 3.10 -4.62
C GLY A 205 -4.27 3.28 -6.13
N SER A 206 -3.39 4.09 -6.73
CA SER A 206 -3.29 4.27 -8.19
C SER A 206 -2.61 3.09 -8.91
N PHE A 207 -2.21 2.06 -8.16
CA PHE A 207 -1.38 0.95 -8.64
C PHE A 207 -1.84 -0.40 -8.11
N LEU A 208 -2.01 -0.57 -6.79
CA LEU A 208 -2.18 -1.87 -6.16
C LEU A 208 -3.44 -2.60 -6.62
N GLY A 209 -4.59 -1.92 -6.63
CA GLY A 209 -5.86 -2.50 -7.12
C GLY A 209 -5.79 -2.88 -8.61
N PRO A 210 -5.40 -1.96 -9.51
CA PRO A 210 -5.20 -2.28 -10.93
C PRO A 210 -4.20 -3.42 -11.18
N LEU A 211 -3.08 -3.47 -10.45
CA LEU A 211 -2.09 -4.54 -10.55
C LEU A 211 -2.66 -5.88 -10.08
N PHE A 212 -3.44 -5.89 -8.99
CA PHE A 212 -4.17 -7.07 -8.53
C PHE A 212 -5.09 -7.62 -9.63
N VAL A 213 -5.96 -6.79 -10.19
CA VAL A 213 -6.91 -7.22 -11.22
C VAL A 213 -6.17 -7.67 -12.49
N HIS A 214 -5.10 -6.95 -12.88
CA HIS A 214 -4.26 -7.36 -13.99
C HIS A 214 -3.64 -8.76 -13.77
N ALA A 215 -2.99 -8.98 -12.63
CA ALA A 215 -2.39 -10.28 -12.30
C ALA A 215 -3.43 -11.41 -12.32
N ALA A 216 -4.63 -11.16 -11.77
CA ALA A 216 -5.70 -12.15 -11.72
C ALA A 216 -6.29 -12.50 -13.11
N LEU A 217 -6.27 -11.57 -14.07
CA LEU A 217 -6.80 -11.75 -15.41
C LEU A 217 -5.77 -12.27 -16.43
N GLN A 218 -4.47 -12.25 -16.13
CA GLN A 218 -3.43 -12.62 -17.09
C GLN A 218 -3.59 -14.05 -17.65
N THR A 219 -4.09 -14.97 -16.84
CA THR A 219 -4.26 -16.39 -17.21
C THR A 219 -5.71 -16.80 -17.41
N ASP A 220 -6.68 -15.91 -17.24
CA ASP A 220 -8.08 -16.17 -17.59
C ASP A 220 -8.21 -16.37 -19.11
N PRO A 221 -8.87 -17.43 -19.62
CA PRO A 221 -8.89 -17.72 -21.05
C PRO A 221 -9.47 -16.60 -21.93
N GLU A 222 -10.56 -15.95 -21.51
CA GLU A 222 -11.20 -14.89 -22.28
C GLU A 222 -10.34 -13.62 -22.27
N ALA A 223 -9.81 -13.26 -21.11
CA ALA A 223 -8.92 -12.11 -20.95
C ALA A 223 -7.59 -12.29 -21.66
N ALA A 224 -6.98 -13.47 -21.58
CA ALA A 224 -5.72 -13.80 -22.24
C ALA A 224 -5.83 -13.71 -23.77
N GLU A 225 -6.90 -14.25 -24.36
CA GLU A 225 -7.11 -14.13 -25.81
C GLU A 225 -7.37 -12.68 -26.22
N SER A 226 -8.17 -11.94 -25.45
CA SER A 226 -8.38 -10.51 -25.70
C SER A 226 -7.09 -9.68 -25.56
N ALA A 227 -6.17 -10.10 -24.71
CA ALA A 227 -4.89 -9.43 -24.45
C ALA A 227 -3.77 -9.76 -25.45
N LYS A 228 -4.01 -10.68 -26.40
CA LYS A 228 -2.98 -11.20 -27.30
C LYS A 228 -2.24 -10.09 -28.06
N GLY A 229 -0.90 -10.15 -28.01
CA GLY A 229 -0.03 -9.16 -28.66
C GLY A 229 0.01 -7.79 -27.96
N ARG A 230 -0.54 -7.66 -26.75
CA ARG A 230 -0.52 -6.42 -25.95
C ARG A 230 0.18 -6.64 -24.62
N GLN A 231 0.79 -5.58 -24.11
CA GLN A 231 1.47 -5.63 -22.82
C GLN A 231 1.06 -4.46 -21.94
N LEU A 232 0.71 -4.74 -20.70
CA LEU A 232 0.51 -3.75 -19.65
C LEU A 232 1.57 -3.95 -18.58
N ARG A 233 2.26 -2.87 -18.21
CA ARG A 233 3.20 -2.82 -17.09
C ARG A 233 2.83 -1.67 -16.17
N PHE A 234 3.27 -1.78 -14.93
CA PHE A 234 3.02 -0.79 -13.91
C PHE A 234 4.33 -0.27 -13.34
N LEU A 235 4.45 1.06 -13.27
CA LEU A 235 5.60 1.77 -12.70
C LEU A 235 5.14 2.52 -11.45
N ALA A 236 5.62 2.11 -10.28
CA ALA A 236 5.14 2.65 -9.01
C ALA A 236 6.24 3.28 -8.16
N ASN A 237 7.34 2.56 -7.93
CA ASN A 237 8.40 3.03 -7.06
C ASN A 237 9.18 4.16 -7.75
N VAL A 238 9.63 5.15 -6.97
CA VAL A 238 10.50 6.24 -7.45
C VAL A 238 11.95 5.78 -7.64
N ASP A 239 12.29 4.59 -7.13
CA ASP A 239 13.56 3.93 -7.42
C ASP A 239 13.75 3.74 -8.94
N PRO A 240 14.82 4.27 -9.55
CA PRO A 240 15.08 4.12 -10.98
C PRO A 240 15.20 2.67 -11.46
N VAL A 241 15.40 1.70 -10.57
CA VAL A 241 15.32 0.26 -10.91
C VAL A 241 13.92 -0.11 -11.42
N ASP A 242 12.86 0.46 -10.84
CA ASP A 242 11.49 0.18 -11.27
C ASP A 242 11.19 0.77 -12.66
N VAL A 243 11.76 1.96 -12.96
CA VAL A 243 11.74 2.52 -14.32
C VAL A 243 12.42 1.57 -15.30
N ALA A 244 13.66 1.15 -14.99
CA ALA A 244 14.43 0.27 -15.86
C ALA A 244 13.71 -1.05 -16.14
N ARG A 245 13.07 -1.65 -15.12
CA ARG A 245 12.23 -2.86 -15.28
C ARG A 245 10.99 -2.59 -16.12
N SER A 246 10.32 -1.47 -15.86
CA SER A 246 9.07 -1.12 -16.53
C SER A 246 9.24 -0.89 -18.03
N ILE A 247 10.35 -0.27 -18.47
CA ILE A 247 10.60 0.02 -19.90
C ILE A 247 11.46 -1.03 -20.60
N LYS A 248 11.99 -2.02 -19.88
CA LYS A 248 12.88 -3.04 -20.45
C LYS A 248 12.23 -3.71 -21.67
N ASP A 249 12.95 -3.76 -22.78
CA ASP A 249 12.49 -4.39 -24.03
C ASP A 249 11.24 -3.75 -24.66
N LEU A 250 10.82 -2.55 -24.21
CA LEU A 250 9.75 -1.78 -24.85
C LEU A 250 10.32 -0.81 -25.89
N ASP A 251 9.61 -0.68 -27.01
CA ASP A 251 9.88 0.33 -28.05
C ASP A 251 9.03 1.59 -27.76
N PRO A 252 9.65 2.78 -27.60
CA PRO A 252 8.93 4.05 -27.47
C PRO A 252 7.87 4.27 -28.56
N GLU A 253 8.11 3.83 -29.80
CA GLU A 253 7.19 4.03 -30.94
C GLU A 253 5.87 3.28 -30.79
N THR A 254 5.83 2.24 -29.97
CA THR A 254 4.64 1.37 -29.78
C THR A 254 4.12 1.40 -28.34
N THR A 255 4.61 2.32 -27.51
CA THR A 255 4.29 2.41 -26.09
C THR A 255 3.44 3.63 -25.74
N LEU A 256 2.35 3.41 -25.02
CA LEU A 256 1.51 4.43 -24.39
C LEU A 256 1.80 4.50 -22.89
N VAL A 257 1.93 5.71 -22.35
CA VAL A 257 2.09 5.95 -20.92
C VAL A 257 0.80 6.51 -20.35
N VAL A 258 0.28 5.89 -19.28
CA VAL A 258 -0.90 6.36 -18.55
C VAL A 258 -0.44 6.90 -17.21
N VAL A 259 -0.53 8.22 -17.01
CA VAL A 259 -0.14 8.87 -15.75
C VAL A 259 -1.36 8.95 -14.82
N VAL A 260 -1.32 8.21 -13.71
CA VAL A 260 -2.43 8.09 -12.77
C VAL A 260 -2.11 8.83 -11.47
N SER A 261 -2.68 10.04 -11.31
CA SER A 261 -2.50 10.84 -10.10
C SER A 261 -3.67 11.81 -9.92
N LYS A 262 -4.37 11.70 -8.78
CA LYS A 262 -5.52 12.56 -8.43
C LYS A 262 -5.17 14.04 -8.55
N THR A 263 -4.13 14.45 -7.85
CA THR A 263 -3.70 15.87 -7.77
C THR A 263 -2.76 16.25 -8.90
N PHE A 264 -2.18 15.26 -9.59
CA PHE A 264 -1.10 15.44 -10.56
C PHE A 264 0.17 16.08 -9.95
N THR A 265 0.36 15.89 -8.64
CA THR A 265 1.48 16.47 -7.88
C THR A 265 2.26 15.46 -7.04
N THR A 266 1.81 14.19 -6.98
CA THR A 266 2.49 13.12 -6.22
C THR A 266 3.96 13.02 -6.66
N ALA A 267 4.90 13.16 -5.72
CA ALA A 267 6.29 13.40 -6.04
C ALA A 267 6.91 12.24 -6.85
N GLU A 268 6.64 11.01 -6.41
CA GLU A 268 7.08 9.76 -7.02
C GLU A 268 6.50 9.60 -8.42
N THR A 269 5.17 9.66 -8.55
CA THR A 269 4.46 9.52 -9.83
C THR A 269 4.91 10.57 -10.84
N MET A 270 5.05 11.83 -10.41
CA MET A 270 5.42 12.91 -11.32
C MET A 270 6.89 12.87 -11.72
N LEU A 271 7.79 12.37 -10.88
CA LEU A 271 9.17 12.13 -11.28
C LEU A 271 9.23 11.00 -12.32
N ASN A 272 8.57 9.88 -12.06
CA ASN A 272 8.46 8.77 -13.00
C ASN A 272 7.82 9.19 -14.34
N ALA A 273 6.75 9.98 -14.29
CA ALA A 273 6.10 10.49 -15.49
C ALA A 273 7.05 11.37 -16.32
N ARG A 274 7.82 12.26 -15.68
CA ARG A 274 8.84 13.06 -16.37
C ARG A 274 9.96 12.19 -16.95
N THR A 275 10.38 11.14 -16.24
CA THR A 275 11.39 10.20 -16.73
C THR A 275 10.90 9.45 -17.97
N LEU A 276 9.65 8.97 -17.99
CA LEU A 276 9.08 8.32 -19.18
C LEU A 276 8.80 9.31 -20.31
N LYS A 277 8.44 10.55 -19.99
CA LYS A 277 8.36 11.64 -20.97
C LYS A 277 9.70 11.83 -21.66
N GLU A 278 10.79 11.91 -20.90
CA GLU A 278 12.15 12.06 -21.47
C GLU A 278 12.55 10.86 -22.31
N TRP A 279 12.22 9.64 -21.87
CA TRP A 279 12.44 8.41 -22.65
C TRP A 279 11.71 8.42 -24.00
N ILE A 280 10.47 8.91 -24.05
CA ILE A 280 9.71 9.10 -25.30
C ILE A 280 10.34 10.22 -26.14
N VAL A 281 10.57 11.39 -25.56
CA VAL A 281 11.03 12.59 -26.27
C VAL A 281 12.42 12.42 -26.86
N SER A 282 13.33 11.78 -26.14
CA SER A 282 14.69 11.48 -26.63
C SER A 282 14.69 10.57 -27.86
N SER A 283 13.63 9.78 -28.06
CA SER A 283 13.50 8.86 -29.20
C SER A 283 12.63 9.44 -30.34
N LEU A 284 11.55 10.16 -30.02
CA LEU A 284 10.49 10.52 -30.96
C LEU A 284 10.25 12.03 -31.11
N GLY A 285 10.95 12.85 -30.34
CA GLY A 285 10.77 14.29 -30.28
C GLY A 285 9.64 14.76 -29.35
N PRO A 286 9.58 16.07 -29.03
CA PRO A 286 8.66 16.65 -28.05
C PRO A 286 7.18 16.51 -28.44
N ASP A 287 6.86 16.54 -29.73
CA ASP A 287 5.49 16.45 -30.23
C ASP A 287 4.86 15.05 -30.03
N ALA A 288 5.68 14.03 -29.75
CA ALA A 288 5.22 12.67 -29.48
C ALA A 288 4.40 12.55 -28.19
N VAL A 289 4.60 13.46 -27.23
CA VAL A 289 3.97 13.41 -25.90
C VAL A 289 2.45 13.35 -26.00
N ALA A 290 1.83 14.17 -26.86
CA ALA A 290 0.38 14.23 -27.01
C ALA A 290 -0.24 12.91 -27.54
N LYS A 291 0.54 12.07 -28.23
CA LYS A 291 0.10 10.77 -28.78
C LYS A 291 0.46 9.58 -27.90
N HIS A 292 1.54 9.70 -27.12
CA HIS A 292 2.12 8.62 -26.32
C HIS A 292 1.88 8.76 -24.82
N MET A 293 1.27 9.84 -24.35
CA MET A 293 0.97 10.03 -22.94
C MET A 293 -0.47 10.50 -22.72
N ILE A 294 -1.15 9.86 -21.77
CA ILE A 294 -2.51 10.20 -21.34
C ILE A 294 -2.57 10.25 -19.81
N ALA A 295 -3.63 10.84 -19.25
CA ALA A 295 -3.73 11.08 -17.81
C ALA A 295 -5.03 10.58 -17.20
N VAL A 296 -4.95 10.07 -15.97
CA VAL A 296 -6.09 9.88 -15.08
C VAL A 296 -5.94 10.89 -13.94
N SER A 297 -6.70 11.99 -14.03
CA SER A 297 -6.59 13.12 -13.10
C SER A 297 -7.78 14.06 -13.21
N THR A 298 -8.01 14.86 -12.18
CA THR A 298 -8.94 16.00 -12.21
C THR A 298 -8.24 17.33 -12.50
N ASN A 299 -6.91 17.38 -12.43
CA ASN A 299 -6.15 18.61 -12.57
C ASN A 299 -5.75 18.87 -14.03
N LEU A 300 -6.73 19.29 -14.84
CA LEU A 300 -6.54 19.49 -16.29
C LEU A 300 -5.47 20.53 -16.62
N GLU A 301 -5.31 21.57 -15.78
CA GLU A 301 -4.28 22.60 -15.96
C GLU A 301 -2.86 22.01 -15.87
N LEU A 302 -2.59 21.18 -14.85
CA LEU A 302 -1.27 20.54 -14.74
C LEU A 302 -1.04 19.46 -15.80
N VAL A 303 -2.10 18.79 -16.26
CA VAL A 303 -2.03 17.84 -17.38
C VAL A 303 -1.62 18.55 -18.68
N GLU A 304 -2.27 19.68 -19.01
CA GLU A 304 -1.94 20.49 -20.18
C GLU A 304 -0.51 21.02 -20.10
N LYS A 305 -0.13 21.59 -18.95
CA LYS A 305 1.22 22.09 -18.69
C LYS A 305 2.29 21.01 -18.81
N PHE A 306 1.95 19.76 -18.53
CA PHE A 306 2.84 18.62 -18.71
C PHE A 306 3.01 18.25 -20.20
N GLY A 307 2.11 18.68 -21.08
CA GLY A 307 2.12 18.43 -22.52
C GLY A 307 1.18 17.31 -22.97
N ILE A 308 0.32 16.81 -22.08
CA ILE A 308 -0.73 15.85 -22.42
C ILE A 308 -1.96 16.63 -22.89
N ASP A 309 -2.57 16.22 -24.01
CA ASP A 309 -3.83 16.82 -24.47
C ASP A 309 -4.92 16.63 -23.38
N PRO A 310 -5.55 17.69 -22.86
CA PRO A 310 -6.62 17.59 -21.87
C PRO A 310 -7.80 16.71 -22.32
N LYS A 311 -8.03 16.55 -23.63
CA LYS A 311 -9.02 15.60 -24.16
C LYS A 311 -8.67 14.15 -23.85
N ASN A 312 -7.40 13.85 -23.61
CA ASN A 312 -6.90 12.53 -23.20
C ASN A 312 -6.72 12.43 -21.67
N ALA A 313 -7.35 13.32 -20.91
CA ALA A 313 -7.50 13.19 -19.46
C ALA A 313 -8.82 12.47 -19.11
N PHE A 314 -8.76 11.53 -18.19
CA PHE A 314 -9.90 10.78 -17.68
C PHE A 314 -10.08 11.09 -16.20
N ALA A 315 -11.19 11.75 -15.87
CA ALA A 315 -11.44 12.23 -14.53
C ALA A 315 -11.89 11.12 -13.57
N PHE A 316 -11.74 11.37 -12.28
CA PHE A 316 -12.38 10.64 -11.20
C PHE A 316 -12.58 11.59 -10.01
N TRP A 317 -13.37 11.23 -9.01
CA TRP A 317 -13.90 12.22 -8.05
C TRP A 317 -13.20 12.23 -6.70
N ASP A 318 -13.45 13.28 -5.92
CA ASP A 318 -12.87 13.46 -4.58
C ASP A 318 -13.36 12.40 -3.58
N TRP A 319 -14.63 11.99 -3.68
CA TRP A 319 -15.27 10.91 -2.92
C TRP A 319 -14.75 9.50 -3.26
N VAL A 320 -13.86 9.38 -4.25
CA VAL A 320 -13.10 8.15 -4.51
C VAL A 320 -11.80 8.20 -3.71
N GLY A 321 -11.74 7.41 -2.63
CA GLY A 321 -10.52 7.13 -1.90
C GLY A 321 -9.52 6.33 -2.75
N GLY A 322 -8.23 6.62 -2.63
CA GLY A 322 -7.21 5.99 -3.48
C GLY A 322 -7.25 4.46 -3.43
N ARG A 323 -7.34 3.89 -2.22
CA ARG A 323 -7.43 2.43 -2.01
C ARG A 323 -8.75 1.78 -2.46
N TYR A 324 -9.77 2.58 -2.79
CA TYR A 324 -11.09 2.16 -3.32
C TYR A 324 -11.28 2.59 -4.80
N SER A 325 -10.20 2.87 -5.52
CA SER A 325 -10.28 3.56 -6.83
C SER A 325 -10.23 2.66 -8.06
N VAL A 326 -9.99 1.36 -7.93
CA VAL A 326 -9.78 0.45 -9.08
C VAL A 326 -10.98 0.39 -10.04
N CYS A 327 -12.22 0.56 -9.54
CA CYS A 327 -13.42 0.63 -10.36
C CYS A 327 -13.62 2.00 -11.07
N SER A 328 -12.77 2.99 -10.81
CA SER A 328 -12.76 4.28 -11.52
C SER A 328 -11.85 4.24 -12.74
N ALA A 329 -11.65 5.38 -13.40
CA ALA A 329 -10.65 5.53 -14.47
C ALA A 329 -9.24 5.04 -14.08
N VAL A 330 -8.89 5.03 -12.79
CA VAL A 330 -7.61 4.51 -12.26
C VAL A 330 -7.35 3.07 -12.70
N GLY A 331 -8.31 2.16 -12.56
CA GLY A 331 -8.17 0.77 -13.03
C GLY A 331 -8.84 0.53 -14.36
N VAL A 332 -10.04 1.08 -14.58
CA VAL A 332 -10.86 0.82 -15.77
C VAL A 332 -10.13 1.21 -17.05
N LEU A 333 -9.36 2.31 -17.06
CA LEU A 333 -8.60 2.73 -18.25
C LEU A 333 -7.48 1.73 -18.62
N PRO A 334 -6.43 1.52 -17.81
CA PRO A 334 -5.34 0.62 -18.19
C PRO A 334 -5.81 -0.82 -18.43
N LEU A 335 -6.79 -1.31 -17.64
CA LEU A 335 -7.36 -2.64 -17.84
C LEU A 335 -8.14 -2.74 -19.15
N SER A 336 -8.91 -1.71 -19.53
CA SER A 336 -9.64 -1.71 -20.82
C SER A 336 -8.69 -1.64 -22.00
N LEU A 337 -7.55 -0.97 -21.88
CA LEU A 337 -6.52 -0.95 -22.93
C LEU A 337 -5.91 -2.35 -23.15
N GLN A 338 -5.70 -3.11 -22.07
CA GLN A 338 -5.12 -4.45 -22.10
C GLN A 338 -6.14 -5.54 -22.50
N TYR A 339 -7.35 -5.54 -21.91
CA TYR A 339 -8.32 -6.63 -22.00
C TYR A 339 -9.61 -6.26 -22.77
N GLY A 340 -9.79 -4.99 -23.13
CA GLY A 340 -11.02 -4.49 -23.71
C GLY A 340 -12.08 -4.16 -22.65
N PHE A 341 -12.91 -3.17 -22.95
CA PHE A 341 -13.98 -2.72 -22.05
C PHE A 341 -15.00 -3.82 -21.67
N PRO A 342 -15.40 -4.77 -22.55
CA PRO A 342 -16.35 -5.82 -22.18
C PRO A 342 -15.91 -6.70 -21.00
N ILE A 343 -14.62 -7.00 -20.89
CA ILE A 343 -14.07 -7.80 -19.79
C ILE A 343 -14.06 -6.99 -18.49
N VAL A 344 -13.67 -5.71 -18.57
CA VAL A 344 -13.69 -4.80 -17.43
C VAL A 344 -15.13 -4.53 -16.95
N GLN A 345 -16.09 -4.46 -17.87
CA GLN A 345 -17.50 -4.33 -17.57
C GLN A 345 -18.01 -5.51 -16.71
N LYS A 346 -17.64 -6.76 -17.03
CA LYS A 346 -17.96 -7.95 -16.20
C LYS A 346 -17.38 -7.82 -14.78
N PHE A 347 -16.15 -7.31 -14.66
CA PHE A 347 -15.54 -7.03 -13.36
C PHE A 347 -16.30 -5.99 -12.54
N LEU A 348 -16.75 -4.90 -13.17
CA LEU A 348 -17.59 -3.91 -12.49
C LEU A 348 -18.94 -4.49 -12.06
N GLU A 349 -19.55 -5.33 -12.90
CA GLU A 349 -20.82 -6.00 -12.61
C GLU A 349 -20.70 -6.95 -11.41
N GLY A 350 -19.62 -7.73 -11.32
CA GLY A 350 -19.37 -8.59 -10.16
C GLY A 350 -19.22 -7.79 -8.86
N ALA A 351 -18.49 -6.69 -8.90
CA ALA A 351 -18.36 -5.80 -7.75
C ALA A 351 -19.70 -5.15 -7.36
N ALA A 352 -20.53 -4.77 -8.33
CA ALA A 352 -21.87 -4.21 -8.11
C ALA A 352 -22.84 -5.25 -7.54
N SER A 353 -22.70 -6.52 -7.90
CA SER A 353 -23.50 -7.60 -7.33
C SER A 353 -23.28 -7.72 -5.81
N ILE A 354 -22.03 -7.64 -5.36
CA ILE A 354 -21.73 -7.64 -3.93
C ILE A 354 -22.17 -6.35 -3.24
N ASP A 355 -22.14 -5.19 -3.91
CA ASP A 355 -22.71 -3.95 -3.33
C ASP A 355 -24.20 -4.13 -3.00
N LYS A 356 -24.95 -4.75 -3.91
CA LYS A 356 -26.37 -5.08 -3.71
C LYS A 356 -26.56 -6.07 -2.56
N HIS A 357 -25.76 -7.13 -2.51
CA HIS A 357 -25.76 -8.10 -1.40
C HIS A 357 -25.49 -7.41 -0.06
N PHE A 358 -24.44 -6.59 -0.01
CA PHE A 358 -24.00 -5.89 1.18
C PHE A 358 -25.07 -4.93 1.72
N ARG A 359 -25.73 -4.19 0.82
CA ARG A 359 -26.77 -3.23 1.19
C ARG A 359 -28.06 -3.89 1.67
N SER A 360 -28.49 -4.98 1.02
CA SER A 360 -29.86 -5.49 1.16
C SER A 360 -30.01 -6.75 2.01
N SER A 361 -28.97 -7.57 2.15
CA SER A 361 -29.06 -8.85 2.87
C SER A 361 -29.02 -8.68 4.39
N SER A 362 -29.72 -9.58 5.09
CA SER A 362 -29.63 -9.66 6.57
C SER A 362 -28.23 -10.03 7.02
N PHE A 363 -27.82 -9.60 8.22
CA PHE A 363 -26.44 -9.77 8.69
C PHE A 363 -25.98 -11.23 8.74
N GLU A 364 -26.89 -12.16 8.99
CA GLU A 364 -26.63 -13.60 9.06
C GLU A 364 -26.26 -14.21 7.71
N LYS A 365 -26.67 -13.58 6.60
CA LYS A 365 -26.38 -14.04 5.23
C LYS A 365 -25.40 -13.13 4.48
N ASN A 366 -25.07 -11.99 5.07
CA ASN A 366 -24.28 -10.95 4.42
C ASN A 366 -22.79 -11.23 4.60
N ILE A 367 -22.17 -11.78 3.55
CA ILE A 367 -20.76 -12.23 3.55
C ILE A 367 -19.81 -11.14 4.04
N PRO A 368 -19.81 -9.90 3.50
CA PRO A 368 -18.95 -8.83 4.02
C PRO A 368 -19.16 -8.52 5.51
N VAL A 369 -20.41 -8.54 5.98
CA VAL A 369 -20.74 -8.28 7.40
C VAL A 369 -20.20 -9.40 8.29
N LEU A 370 -20.40 -10.67 7.93
CA LEU A 370 -19.87 -11.82 8.66
C LEU A 370 -18.34 -11.74 8.78
N LEU A 371 -17.65 -11.46 7.67
CA LEU A 371 -16.19 -11.29 7.66
C LEU A 371 -15.74 -10.14 8.57
N GLY A 372 -16.42 -8.99 8.49
CA GLY A 372 -16.12 -7.83 9.34
C GLY A 372 -16.32 -8.10 10.83
N LEU A 373 -17.42 -8.77 11.20
CA LEU A 373 -17.73 -9.12 12.59
C LEU A 373 -16.72 -10.12 13.17
N LEU A 374 -16.36 -11.15 12.40
CA LEU A 374 -15.36 -12.14 12.82
C LEU A 374 -13.96 -11.55 12.94
N SER A 375 -13.60 -10.59 12.09
CA SER A 375 -12.38 -9.80 12.24
C SER A 375 -12.37 -9.02 13.55
N VAL A 376 -13.44 -8.27 13.86
CA VAL A 376 -13.57 -7.53 15.13
C VAL A 376 -13.52 -8.49 16.33
N TRP A 377 -14.17 -9.66 16.23
CA TRP A 377 -14.10 -10.72 17.23
C TRP A 377 -12.65 -11.16 17.51
N ASN A 378 -11.91 -11.49 16.45
CA ASN A 378 -10.54 -11.98 16.56
C ASN A 378 -9.58 -10.92 17.11
N VAL A 379 -9.69 -9.67 16.66
CA VAL A 379 -8.77 -8.59 17.05
C VAL A 379 -9.11 -8.05 18.43
N SER A 380 -10.34 -7.57 18.61
CA SER A 380 -10.71 -6.77 19.78
C SER A 380 -11.03 -7.61 21.01
N PHE A 381 -11.36 -8.90 20.85
CA PHE A 381 -11.75 -9.76 21.98
C PHE A 381 -10.82 -10.96 22.18
N LEU A 382 -10.36 -11.60 21.11
CA LEU A 382 -9.39 -12.71 21.22
C LEU A 382 -7.92 -12.25 21.20
N GLY A 383 -7.66 -10.99 20.86
CA GLY A 383 -6.32 -10.40 20.89
C GLY A 383 -5.40 -10.94 19.79
N TYR A 384 -5.95 -11.24 18.61
CA TYR A 384 -5.19 -11.68 17.44
C TYR A 384 -4.96 -10.50 16.48
N PRO A 385 -3.79 -9.83 16.51
CA PRO A 385 -3.58 -8.57 15.79
C PRO A 385 -3.23 -8.74 14.31
N ALA A 386 -2.98 -9.97 13.84
CA ALA A 386 -2.54 -10.24 12.48
C ALA A 386 -3.52 -11.18 11.77
N ARG A 387 -3.64 -11.03 10.45
CA ARG A 387 -4.47 -11.89 9.60
C ARG A 387 -3.67 -12.33 8.37
N ALA A 388 -3.75 -13.62 8.05
CA ALA A 388 -3.13 -14.19 6.85
C ALA A 388 -4.17 -14.34 5.73
N ILE A 389 -3.89 -13.76 4.56
CA ILE A 389 -4.72 -13.87 3.35
C ILE A 389 -4.07 -14.89 2.43
N LEU A 390 -4.71 -16.04 2.25
CA LEU A 390 -4.10 -17.24 1.69
C LEU A 390 -4.91 -17.74 0.48
N PRO A 391 -4.77 -17.10 -0.70
CA PRO A 391 -5.45 -17.56 -1.89
C PRO A 391 -4.78 -18.81 -2.46
N TYR A 392 -5.54 -19.89 -2.61
CA TYR A 392 -5.11 -21.11 -3.32
C TYR A 392 -5.34 -20.93 -4.82
N SER A 393 -4.69 -19.89 -5.35
CA SER A 393 -4.62 -19.53 -6.76
C SER A 393 -3.45 -18.58 -6.97
N GLN A 394 -2.48 -18.97 -7.82
CA GLN A 394 -1.32 -18.12 -8.13
C GLN A 394 -1.74 -16.80 -8.81
N ALA A 395 -2.84 -16.79 -9.57
CA ALA A 395 -3.36 -15.59 -10.22
C ALA A 395 -3.70 -14.46 -9.21
N LEU A 396 -3.94 -14.82 -7.94
CA LEU A 396 -4.21 -13.89 -6.85
C LEU A 396 -2.94 -13.43 -6.08
N GLU A 397 -1.73 -13.62 -6.63
CA GLU A 397 -0.47 -13.25 -5.97
C GLU A 397 -0.36 -11.77 -5.57
N LYS A 398 -1.12 -10.88 -6.21
CA LYS A 398 -1.16 -9.44 -5.88
C LYS A 398 -2.38 -9.04 -5.06
N PHE A 399 -3.25 -9.99 -4.70
CA PHE A 399 -4.43 -9.73 -3.88
C PHE A 399 -4.06 -9.32 -2.45
N ALA A 400 -3.21 -10.09 -1.75
CA ALA A 400 -2.80 -9.73 -0.39
C ALA A 400 -2.11 -8.35 -0.32
N PRO A 401 -1.17 -7.99 -1.22
CA PRO A 401 -0.63 -6.62 -1.29
C PRO A 401 -1.68 -5.52 -1.50
N HIS A 402 -2.73 -5.78 -2.28
CA HIS A 402 -3.84 -4.83 -2.42
C HIS A 402 -4.64 -4.69 -1.12
N ILE A 403 -4.99 -5.81 -0.48
CA ILE A 403 -5.75 -5.80 0.78
C ILE A 403 -4.95 -5.17 1.92
N GLN A 404 -3.62 -5.32 1.95
CA GLN A 404 -2.75 -4.61 2.90
C GLN A 404 -3.03 -3.12 2.92
N GLN A 405 -3.01 -2.47 1.75
CA GLN A 405 -3.32 -1.06 1.68
C GLN A 405 -4.79 -0.79 2.04
N LEU A 406 -5.72 -1.56 1.44
CA LEU A 406 -7.15 -1.36 1.64
C LEU A 406 -7.53 -1.40 3.12
N SER A 407 -7.00 -2.37 3.87
CA SER A 407 -7.31 -2.63 5.27
C SER A 407 -6.50 -1.75 6.21
N MET A 408 -5.16 -1.81 6.13
CA MET A 408 -4.28 -1.17 7.11
C MET A 408 -4.32 0.36 7.02
N GLU A 409 -4.45 0.92 5.82
CA GLU A 409 -4.57 2.37 5.64
C GLU A 409 -5.98 2.88 6.00
N SER A 410 -7.01 2.05 5.83
CA SER A 410 -8.37 2.39 6.27
C SER A 410 -8.49 2.36 7.78
N ASN A 411 -8.10 1.24 8.40
CA ASN A 411 -8.49 0.90 9.75
C ASN A 411 -7.34 0.91 10.77
N GLY A 412 -6.09 1.17 10.37
CA GLY A 412 -4.98 1.38 11.30
C GLY A 412 -5.07 2.75 12.00
N LYS A 413 -6.06 2.93 12.88
CA LYS A 413 -6.41 4.22 13.49
C LYS A 413 -6.34 4.15 15.02
N GLY A 414 -5.79 5.21 15.64
CA GLY A 414 -5.72 5.34 17.10
C GLY A 414 -6.83 6.20 17.72
N VAL A 415 -7.65 6.83 16.88
CA VAL A 415 -8.70 7.79 17.30
C VAL A 415 -10.02 7.43 16.64
N SER A 416 -11.11 7.61 17.38
CA SER A 416 -12.48 7.52 16.87
C SER A 416 -12.79 8.65 15.87
N ILE A 417 -13.92 8.52 15.17
CA ILE A 417 -14.42 9.52 14.22
C ILE A 417 -14.72 10.87 14.88
N ASP A 418 -14.97 10.90 16.18
CA ASP A 418 -15.21 12.11 16.98
C ASP A 418 -13.92 12.69 17.59
N GLY A 419 -12.75 12.10 17.31
CA GLY A 419 -11.45 12.56 17.79
C GLY A 419 -11.07 12.08 19.19
N VAL A 420 -11.83 11.16 19.78
CA VAL A 420 -11.49 10.54 21.07
C VAL A 420 -10.46 9.42 20.85
N GLN A 421 -9.38 9.44 21.63
CA GLN A 421 -8.36 8.38 21.63
C GLN A 421 -8.97 7.03 22.04
N LEU A 422 -8.69 5.99 21.27
CA LEU A 422 -9.20 4.65 21.55
C LEU A 422 -8.39 3.96 22.66
N SER A 423 -9.07 3.22 23.51
CA SER A 423 -8.48 2.38 24.58
C SER A 423 -8.23 0.93 24.14
N PHE A 424 -8.47 0.63 22.87
CA PHE A 424 -8.33 -0.69 22.25
C PHE A 424 -7.67 -0.57 20.87
N GLU A 425 -7.06 -1.65 20.41
CA GLU A 425 -6.41 -1.75 19.11
C GLU A 425 -7.46 -1.89 17.98
N THR A 426 -7.20 -1.26 16.83
CA THR A 426 -8.00 -1.38 15.60
C THR A 426 -7.10 -1.72 14.41
N GLY A 427 -7.70 -2.30 13.37
CA GLY A 427 -7.01 -2.72 12.15
C GLY A 427 -6.13 -3.96 12.37
N GLU A 428 -6.17 -4.89 11.42
CA GLU A 428 -5.24 -6.04 11.43
C GLU A 428 -3.94 -5.72 10.73
N ILE A 429 -2.87 -6.41 11.13
CA ILE A 429 -1.67 -6.56 10.32
C ILE A 429 -1.96 -7.63 9.26
N ASP A 430 -2.31 -7.19 8.06
CA ASP A 430 -2.57 -8.06 6.92
C ASP A 430 -1.26 -8.48 6.24
N PHE A 431 -1.13 -9.78 5.98
CA PHE A 431 -0.06 -10.33 5.14
C PHE A 431 -0.56 -11.59 4.44
N GLY A 432 0.20 -12.10 3.46
CA GLY A 432 -0.22 -13.29 2.75
C GLY A 432 0.63 -13.59 1.53
N GLU A 433 0.52 -14.82 1.07
CA GLU A 433 1.11 -15.35 -0.15
C GLU A 433 0.17 -16.45 -0.66
N PRO A 434 0.06 -16.69 -1.99
CA PRO A 434 -0.71 -17.81 -2.49
C PRO A 434 -0.32 -19.16 -1.87
N GLY A 435 -1.32 -20.01 -1.69
CA GLY A 435 -1.10 -21.44 -1.46
C GLY A 435 -0.61 -22.10 -2.76
N THR A 436 0.35 -23.02 -2.73
CA THR A 436 0.99 -23.62 -1.54
C THR A 436 2.27 -22.90 -1.10
N ASN A 437 2.73 -21.85 -1.80
CA ASN A 437 3.98 -21.13 -1.49
C ASN A 437 4.06 -20.69 -0.02
N GLY A 438 2.97 -20.12 0.52
CA GLY A 438 2.90 -19.73 1.93
C GLY A 438 3.15 -20.88 2.91
N GLN A 439 2.73 -22.11 2.56
CA GLN A 439 2.95 -23.31 3.37
C GLN A 439 4.43 -23.62 3.55
N HIS A 440 5.21 -23.36 2.51
CA HIS A 440 6.66 -23.56 2.48
C HIS A 440 7.45 -22.31 2.90
N SER A 441 6.79 -21.32 3.51
CA SER A 441 7.41 -20.08 3.97
C SER A 441 7.15 -19.82 5.45
N PHE A 442 5.89 -19.57 5.83
CA PHE A 442 5.54 -19.07 7.16
C PHE A 442 4.47 -19.89 7.90
N TYR A 443 3.96 -20.97 7.31
CA TYR A 443 2.94 -21.79 7.99
C TYR A 443 3.48 -22.52 9.22
N GLN A 444 4.79 -22.75 9.31
CA GLN A 444 5.43 -23.19 10.56
C GLN A 444 5.05 -22.29 11.74
N LEU A 445 5.11 -20.96 11.55
CA LEU A 445 4.70 -19.99 12.55
C LEU A 445 3.19 -20.06 12.81
N ILE A 446 2.39 -20.17 11.75
CA ILE A 446 0.93 -20.22 11.87
C ILE A 446 0.47 -21.48 12.63
N HIS A 447 1.13 -22.62 12.45
CA HIS A 447 0.75 -23.90 13.05
C HIS A 447 1.27 -24.13 14.48
N GLN A 448 2.49 -23.69 14.80
CA GLN A 448 3.11 -23.98 16.10
C GLN A 448 3.55 -22.74 16.87
N GLY A 449 3.59 -21.57 16.22
CA GLY A 449 3.90 -20.29 16.86
C GLY A 449 2.65 -19.52 17.28
N ARG A 450 2.68 -18.20 17.10
CA ARG A 450 1.56 -17.30 17.43
C ARG A 450 0.29 -17.68 16.67
N VAL A 451 -0.88 -17.44 17.28
CA VAL A 451 -2.16 -17.65 16.61
C VAL A 451 -2.42 -16.52 15.62
N ILE A 452 -2.67 -16.88 14.36
CA ILE A 452 -2.97 -15.94 13.26
C ILE A 452 -4.23 -16.44 12.56
N PRO A 453 -5.37 -15.74 12.68
CA PRO A 453 -6.55 -15.99 11.85
C PRO A 453 -6.21 -16.01 10.36
N CYS A 454 -6.75 -17.00 9.65
CA CYS A 454 -6.44 -17.23 8.24
C CYS A 454 -7.70 -17.15 7.36
N ASP A 455 -7.62 -16.39 6.28
CA ASP A 455 -8.61 -16.36 5.20
C ASP A 455 -8.10 -17.25 4.05
N PHE A 456 -8.65 -18.45 3.93
CA PHE A 456 -8.39 -19.33 2.80
C PHE A 456 -9.33 -18.97 1.66
N ILE A 457 -8.79 -18.71 0.46
CA ILE A 457 -9.61 -18.39 -0.72
C ILE A 457 -9.33 -19.45 -1.79
N GLY A 458 -10.32 -20.30 -2.08
CA GLY A 458 -10.22 -21.37 -3.06
C GLY A 458 -11.01 -21.05 -4.33
N VAL A 459 -10.65 -21.69 -5.44
CA VAL A 459 -11.39 -21.58 -6.70
C VAL A 459 -11.71 -22.99 -7.19
N VAL A 460 -12.96 -23.26 -7.51
CA VAL A 460 -13.39 -24.60 -7.97
C VAL A 460 -12.73 -24.99 -9.29
N LYS A 461 -12.54 -24.04 -10.21
CA LYS A 461 -11.96 -24.28 -11.54
C LYS A 461 -10.67 -23.49 -11.75
N SER A 462 -9.60 -24.17 -12.15
CA SER A 462 -8.37 -23.52 -12.64
C SER A 462 -8.64 -22.76 -13.93
N GLN A 463 -8.01 -21.59 -14.08
CA GLN A 463 -7.95 -20.85 -15.35
C GLN A 463 -7.09 -21.59 -16.40
N GLN A 464 -6.18 -22.47 -15.96
CA GLN A 464 -5.23 -23.24 -16.78
C GLN A 464 -5.19 -24.69 -16.28
N PRO A 465 -6.22 -25.51 -16.56
CA PRO A 465 -6.28 -26.88 -16.08
C PRO A 465 -5.22 -27.77 -16.76
N VAL A 466 -4.54 -28.60 -15.97
CA VAL A 466 -3.52 -29.53 -16.46
C VAL A 466 -3.85 -30.94 -15.95
N TYR A 467 -3.90 -31.89 -16.88
CA TYR A 467 -4.14 -33.31 -16.62
C TYR A 467 -3.00 -34.12 -17.25
N LEU A 468 -2.22 -34.82 -16.42
CA LEU A 468 -1.13 -35.67 -16.87
C LEU A 468 -1.51 -37.13 -16.76
N LYS A 469 -1.20 -37.91 -17.80
CA LYS A 469 -1.44 -39.36 -17.80
C LYS A 469 -0.56 -40.03 -16.75
N GLY A 470 -1.17 -40.75 -15.83
CA GLY A 470 -0.48 -41.50 -14.76
C GLY A 470 -0.47 -40.81 -13.41
N GLU A 471 -0.84 -39.52 -13.34
CA GLU A 471 -1.05 -38.83 -12.08
C GLU A 471 -2.41 -39.19 -11.47
N ILE A 472 -2.47 -39.26 -10.13
CA ILE A 472 -3.67 -39.68 -9.39
C ILE A 472 -4.76 -38.61 -9.48
N VAL A 473 -4.38 -37.35 -9.41
CA VAL A 473 -5.26 -36.17 -9.45
C VAL A 473 -4.69 -35.10 -10.37
N SER A 474 -5.51 -34.13 -10.78
CA SER A 474 -5.03 -33.00 -11.56
C SER A 474 -4.15 -32.07 -10.71
N ASN A 475 -3.32 -31.23 -11.35
CA ASN A 475 -2.55 -30.21 -10.64
C ASN A 475 -3.45 -29.28 -9.79
N HIS A 476 -4.67 -29.01 -10.27
CA HIS A 476 -5.64 -28.17 -9.53
C HIS A 476 -6.20 -28.90 -8.31
N ASP A 477 -6.51 -30.18 -8.43
CA ASP A 477 -6.99 -30.97 -7.29
C ASP A 477 -5.89 -31.20 -6.25
N GLU A 478 -4.62 -31.30 -6.66
CA GLU A 478 -3.47 -31.33 -5.74
C GLU A 478 -3.36 -30.01 -4.95
N LEU A 479 -3.50 -28.87 -5.62
CA LEU A 479 -3.57 -27.56 -4.96
C LEU A 479 -4.76 -27.50 -3.98
N MET A 480 -5.94 -27.92 -4.42
CA MET A 480 -7.16 -27.86 -3.62
C MET A 480 -7.18 -28.86 -2.47
N SER A 481 -6.47 -30.00 -2.58
CA SER A 481 -6.27 -30.92 -1.46
C SER A 481 -5.63 -30.21 -0.27
N ASN A 482 -4.69 -29.30 -0.54
CA ASN A 482 -4.09 -28.48 0.51
C ASN A 482 -5.03 -27.37 1.01
N PHE A 483 -5.86 -26.78 0.14
CA PHE A 483 -6.89 -25.81 0.55
C PHE A 483 -7.85 -26.41 1.59
N PHE A 484 -8.25 -27.67 1.42
CA PHE A 484 -9.13 -28.36 2.36
C PHE A 484 -8.40 -28.85 3.62
N ALA A 485 -7.17 -29.35 3.48
CA ALA A 485 -6.42 -29.92 4.61
C ALA A 485 -5.91 -28.89 5.62
N GLN A 486 -5.47 -27.71 5.16
CA GLN A 486 -4.79 -26.73 6.03
C GLN A 486 -5.72 -26.08 7.08
N PRO A 487 -6.96 -25.65 6.75
CA PRO A 487 -7.92 -25.17 7.75
C PRO A 487 -8.20 -26.22 8.83
N ASP A 488 -8.31 -27.49 8.46
CA ASP A 488 -8.53 -28.60 9.41
C ASP A 488 -7.30 -28.83 10.30
N ALA A 489 -6.09 -28.82 9.73
CA ALA A 489 -4.86 -28.91 10.51
C ALA A 489 -4.75 -27.78 11.57
N LEU A 490 -5.18 -26.57 11.22
CA LEU A 490 -5.24 -25.42 12.14
C LEU A 490 -6.31 -25.59 13.24
N ALA A 491 -7.48 -26.14 12.90
CA ALA A 491 -8.58 -26.33 13.83
C ALA A 491 -8.32 -27.49 14.81
N TYR A 492 -7.96 -28.66 14.29
CA TYR A 492 -7.80 -29.89 15.07
C TYR A 492 -6.45 -29.96 15.77
N GLY A 493 -5.37 -29.61 15.08
CA GLY A 493 -4.01 -29.90 15.53
C GLY A 493 -3.72 -31.40 15.59
N LYS A 494 -2.73 -31.76 16.40
CA LYS A 494 -2.25 -33.13 16.61
C LYS A 494 -1.73 -33.27 18.03
N THR A 495 -2.36 -34.13 18.82
CA THR A 495 -2.09 -34.22 20.26
C THR A 495 -0.92 -35.15 20.59
N PRO A 496 -0.32 -35.02 21.79
CA PRO A 496 0.67 -35.98 22.28
C PRO A 496 0.19 -37.43 22.23
N GLU A 497 -1.07 -37.70 22.57
CA GLU A 497 -1.66 -39.04 22.58
C GLU A 497 -1.71 -39.63 21.16
N GLN A 498 -2.08 -38.82 20.17
CA GLN A 498 -2.04 -39.24 18.77
C GLN A 498 -0.61 -39.54 18.32
N LEU A 499 0.37 -38.70 18.70
CA LEU A 499 1.78 -38.92 18.38
C LEU A 499 2.34 -40.19 19.05
N HIS A 500 1.95 -40.48 20.29
CA HIS A 500 2.28 -41.75 20.94
C HIS A 500 1.70 -42.95 20.18
N SER A 501 0.44 -42.86 19.72
CA SER A 501 -0.19 -43.92 18.93
C SER A 501 0.49 -44.16 17.57
N GLU A 502 1.17 -43.16 17.03
CA GLU A 502 1.98 -43.23 15.82
C GLU A 502 3.44 -43.66 16.08
N ASN A 503 3.77 -44.08 17.31
CA ASN A 503 5.12 -44.47 17.73
C ASN A 503 6.18 -43.37 17.53
N VAL A 504 5.80 -42.11 17.70
CA VAL A 504 6.76 -41.00 17.70
C VAL A 504 7.66 -41.12 18.94
N PRO A 505 8.99 -41.01 18.80
CA PRO A 505 9.91 -41.04 19.95
C PRO A 505 9.58 -39.96 20.99
N GLU A 506 9.63 -40.31 22.27
CA GLU A 506 9.25 -39.44 23.40
C GLU A 506 9.85 -38.02 23.32
N HIS A 507 11.16 -37.94 23.03
CA HIS A 507 11.89 -36.66 22.93
C HIS A 507 11.40 -35.75 21.79
N LEU A 508 10.61 -36.26 20.83
CA LEU A 508 10.05 -35.48 19.72
C LEU A 508 8.58 -35.13 19.91
N ILE A 509 7.90 -35.64 20.94
CA ILE A 509 6.46 -35.46 21.12
C ILE A 509 6.10 -33.98 21.24
N SER A 510 6.78 -33.25 22.10
CA SER A 510 6.57 -31.80 22.27
C SER A 510 6.83 -31.02 20.97
N HIS A 511 7.86 -31.40 20.21
CA HIS A 511 8.23 -30.76 18.95
C HIS A 511 7.25 -31.04 17.80
N LYS A 512 6.63 -32.22 17.79
CA LYS A 512 5.65 -32.64 16.78
C LYS A 512 4.20 -32.40 17.19
N THR A 513 3.97 -31.84 18.38
CA THR A 513 2.63 -31.46 18.84
C THR A 513 2.14 -30.22 18.08
N PHE A 514 0.91 -30.29 17.58
CA PHE A 514 0.20 -29.17 16.98
C PHE A 514 -0.97 -28.84 17.90
N GLN A 515 -0.96 -27.67 18.52
CA GLN A 515 -1.97 -27.32 19.52
C GLN A 515 -3.38 -27.20 18.94
N GLY A 516 -3.52 -26.97 17.63
CA GLY A 516 -4.81 -26.70 16.99
C GLY A 516 -5.43 -25.41 17.51
N ASN A 517 -6.77 -25.32 17.49
CA ASN A 517 -7.55 -24.18 17.99
C ASN A 517 -7.19 -22.83 17.34
N ARG A 518 -6.69 -22.84 16.10
CA ARG A 518 -6.30 -21.66 15.34
C ARG A 518 -7.43 -21.30 14.36
N PRO A 519 -8.04 -20.10 14.48
CA PRO A 519 -9.24 -19.79 13.71
C PRO A 519 -8.91 -19.60 12.23
N SER A 520 -9.84 -20.04 11.38
CA SER A 520 -9.80 -19.77 9.95
C SER A 520 -11.20 -19.67 9.36
N LEU A 521 -11.27 -19.14 8.14
CA LEU A 521 -12.44 -19.22 7.28
C LEU A 521 -12.02 -19.65 5.88
N SER A 522 -12.95 -20.22 5.13
CA SER A 522 -12.76 -20.65 3.75
C SER A 522 -13.79 -20.00 2.85
N LEU A 523 -13.33 -19.25 1.85
CA LEU A 523 -14.14 -18.65 0.80
C LEU A 523 -13.87 -19.41 -0.50
N LEU A 524 -14.86 -20.14 -1.01
CA LEU A 524 -14.75 -20.94 -2.23
C LEU A 524 -15.50 -20.23 -3.38
N LEU A 525 -14.77 -19.85 -4.42
CA LEU A 525 -15.29 -19.20 -5.62
C LEU A 525 -15.59 -20.24 -6.71
N PRO A 526 -16.67 -20.10 -7.50
CA PRO A 526 -17.01 -21.05 -8.56
C PRO A 526 -16.01 -21.02 -9.72
N SER A 527 -15.46 -19.84 -10.00
CA SER A 527 -14.40 -19.60 -10.97
C SER A 527 -13.62 -18.33 -10.59
N LEU A 528 -12.56 -18.01 -11.34
CA LEU A 528 -11.84 -16.75 -11.19
C LEU A 528 -11.90 -15.94 -12.49
N SER A 529 -13.12 -15.71 -12.98
CA SER A 529 -13.34 -14.82 -14.12
C SER A 529 -13.31 -13.34 -13.66
N ALA A 530 -13.38 -12.42 -14.61
CA ALA A 530 -13.50 -10.98 -14.31
C ALA A 530 -14.63 -10.69 -13.31
N TYR A 531 -15.77 -11.38 -13.42
CA TYR A 531 -16.93 -11.19 -12.54
C TYR A 531 -16.60 -11.58 -11.09
N GLU A 532 -16.09 -12.78 -10.83
CA GLU A 532 -15.73 -13.22 -9.48
C GLU A 532 -14.56 -12.43 -8.88
N ILE A 533 -13.62 -11.94 -9.71
CA ILE A 533 -12.58 -11.01 -9.25
C ILE A 533 -13.22 -9.70 -8.73
N GLY A 534 -14.24 -9.21 -9.41
CA GLY A 534 -15.04 -8.05 -8.97
C GLY A 534 -15.79 -8.31 -7.68
N GLN A 535 -16.41 -9.48 -7.56
CA GLN A 535 -17.07 -9.89 -6.31
C GLN A 535 -16.07 -9.96 -5.16
N LEU A 536 -14.91 -10.60 -5.35
CA LEU A 536 -13.87 -10.73 -4.32
C LEU A 536 -13.35 -9.38 -3.85
N LEU A 537 -13.11 -8.44 -4.78
CA LEU A 537 -12.74 -7.06 -4.46
C LEU A 537 -13.79 -6.42 -3.53
N SER A 538 -15.06 -6.41 -3.96
CA SER A 538 -16.13 -5.72 -3.24
C SER A 538 -16.42 -6.38 -1.88
N ILE A 539 -16.26 -7.70 -1.75
CA ILE A 539 -16.34 -8.41 -0.47
C ILE A 539 -15.35 -7.80 0.54
N TYR A 540 -14.11 -7.57 0.12
CA TYR A 540 -13.09 -7.02 0.99
C TYR A 540 -13.21 -5.50 1.18
N GLU A 541 -13.65 -4.73 0.19
CA GLU A 541 -13.96 -3.31 0.40
C GLU A 541 -15.02 -3.14 1.50
N HIS A 542 -16.10 -3.92 1.44
CA HIS A 542 -17.20 -3.81 2.41
C HIS A 542 -16.88 -4.41 3.76
N ARG A 543 -16.12 -5.51 3.87
CA ARG A 543 -15.73 -6.02 5.20
C ARG A 543 -14.93 -4.97 5.98
N ILE A 544 -14.09 -4.20 5.28
CA ILE A 544 -13.21 -3.18 5.88
C ILE A 544 -14.02 -1.97 6.30
N ALA A 545 -15.04 -1.58 5.52
CA ALA A 545 -16.02 -0.60 5.94
C ALA A 545 -16.80 -1.06 7.19
N VAL A 546 -17.25 -2.32 7.24
CA VAL A 546 -17.94 -2.90 8.42
C VAL A 546 -17.07 -2.79 9.67
N GLN A 547 -15.82 -3.21 9.60
CA GLN A 547 -14.87 -3.11 10.72
C GLN A 547 -14.77 -1.67 11.24
N GLY A 548 -14.55 -0.69 10.35
CA GLY A 548 -14.42 0.70 10.77
C GLY A 548 -15.70 1.29 11.34
N PHE A 549 -16.85 0.92 10.76
CA PHE A 549 -18.16 1.29 11.28
C PHE A 549 -18.42 0.73 12.67
N LEU A 550 -17.99 -0.51 12.96
CA LEU A 550 -18.09 -1.12 14.28
C LEU A 550 -17.17 -0.43 15.30
N TRP A 551 -15.90 -0.20 14.95
CA TRP A 551 -14.94 0.47 15.82
C TRP A 551 -15.24 1.96 16.04
N GLY A 552 -16.08 2.56 15.19
CA GLY A 552 -16.38 3.99 15.25
C GLY A 552 -15.21 4.85 14.81
N ILE A 553 -14.41 4.37 13.85
CA ILE A 553 -13.26 5.08 13.26
C ILE A 553 -13.60 5.56 11.85
N ASN A 554 -12.81 6.50 11.34
CA ASN A 554 -12.92 6.92 9.93
C ASN A 554 -12.06 6.01 9.03
N SER A 555 -12.69 5.09 8.30
CA SER A 555 -12.02 4.20 7.33
C SER A 555 -11.54 4.90 6.06
N PHE A 556 -11.82 6.18 5.88
CA PHE A 556 -11.74 6.84 4.57
C PHE A 556 -10.75 8.01 4.51
N ASP A 557 -10.15 8.40 5.64
CA ASP A 557 -9.00 9.30 5.70
C ASP A 557 -7.67 8.52 5.85
N GLN A 558 -6.53 9.24 5.84
CA GLN A 558 -5.19 8.67 5.98
C GLN A 558 -4.13 9.65 6.54
N TRP A 559 -4.45 10.41 7.58
CA TRP A 559 -3.53 11.45 8.11
C TRP A 559 -2.13 10.96 8.50
N GLY A 560 -1.99 9.68 8.86
CA GLY A 560 -0.73 9.07 9.29
C GLY A 560 0.41 9.11 8.25
N VAL A 561 0.11 9.34 6.97
CA VAL A 561 1.14 9.38 5.92
C VAL A 561 1.79 10.76 5.72
N GLU A 562 1.21 11.83 6.27
CA GLU A 562 1.62 13.21 5.95
C GLU A 562 2.95 13.63 6.59
N LEU A 563 3.23 13.16 7.81
CA LEU A 563 4.48 13.48 8.51
C LEU A 563 5.71 13.01 7.73
N GLY A 564 5.66 11.77 7.21
CA GLY A 564 6.73 11.21 6.39
C GLY A 564 6.99 12.02 5.12
N LYS A 565 5.93 12.44 4.42
CA LYS A 565 6.04 13.30 3.22
C LYS A 565 6.68 14.65 3.54
N SER A 566 6.27 15.29 4.64
CA SER A 566 6.84 16.57 5.08
C SER A 566 8.34 16.45 5.36
N LEU A 567 8.75 15.45 6.15
CA LEU A 567 10.15 15.21 6.49
C LEU A 567 10.99 14.83 5.25
N ALA A 568 10.47 13.99 4.35
CA ALA A 568 11.15 13.64 3.10
C ALA A 568 11.37 14.86 2.20
N SER A 569 10.42 15.80 2.15
CA SER A 569 10.58 17.06 1.42
C SER A 569 11.69 17.93 2.00
N GLN A 570 11.86 17.97 3.33
CA GLN A 570 12.98 18.66 3.99
C GLN A 570 14.32 18.01 3.64
N VAL A 571 14.41 16.68 3.70
CA VAL A 571 15.61 15.93 3.31
C VAL A 571 15.96 16.19 1.83
N ARG A 572 14.96 16.17 0.94
CA ARG A 572 15.15 16.47 -0.48
C ARG A 572 15.72 17.88 -0.70
N LYS A 573 15.22 18.89 0.01
CA LYS A 573 15.76 20.26 -0.04
C LYS A 573 17.21 20.30 0.44
N SER A 574 17.54 19.60 1.54
CA SER A 574 18.92 19.51 2.02
C SER A 574 19.83 18.80 1.02
N LEU A 575 19.39 17.70 0.42
CA LEU A 575 20.16 16.99 -0.61
C LEU A 575 20.42 17.88 -1.82
N HIS A 576 19.42 18.64 -2.27
CA HIS A 576 19.59 19.59 -3.36
C HIS A 576 20.59 20.70 -3.00
N ALA A 577 20.41 21.35 -1.85
CA ALA A 577 21.30 22.41 -1.37
C ALA A 577 22.75 21.91 -1.18
N SER A 578 22.93 20.70 -0.65
CA SER A 578 24.27 20.13 -0.49
C SER A 578 24.91 19.74 -1.82
N ARG A 579 24.15 19.17 -2.77
CA ARG A 579 24.69 18.73 -4.07
C ARG A 579 24.92 19.89 -5.04
N MET A 580 23.99 20.84 -5.11
CA MET A 580 24.00 21.90 -6.11
C MET A 580 24.62 23.19 -5.60
N GLU A 581 24.55 23.46 -4.29
CA GLU A 581 24.99 24.73 -3.70
C GLU A 581 26.16 24.56 -2.71
N GLY A 582 26.61 23.32 -2.46
CA GLY A 582 27.70 23.02 -1.54
C GLY A 582 27.37 23.29 -0.05
N LYS A 583 26.10 23.44 0.29
CA LYS A 583 25.68 23.76 1.66
C LYS A 583 25.79 22.55 2.60
N PRO A 584 26.23 22.75 3.86
CA PRO A 584 26.31 21.66 4.83
C PRO A 584 24.91 21.13 5.22
N VAL A 585 24.85 19.87 5.63
CA VAL A 585 23.64 19.26 6.19
C VAL A 585 23.35 19.88 7.56
N GLN A 586 22.16 20.46 7.72
CA GLN A 586 21.74 21.14 8.95
C GLN A 586 20.24 20.89 9.20
N GLY A 587 19.78 21.07 10.46
CA GLY A 587 18.35 20.97 10.81
C GLY A 587 17.83 19.55 11.05
N PHE A 588 18.71 18.56 11.19
CA PHE A 588 18.35 17.17 11.47
C PHE A 588 18.92 16.70 12.81
N ASN A 589 18.31 15.66 13.41
CA ASN A 589 18.90 14.98 14.56
C ASN A 589 20.27 14.36 14.21
N SER A 590 21.08 14.06 15.23
CA SER A 590 22.46 13.60 15.06
C SER A 590 22.57 12.36 14.15
N SER A 591 21.69 11.38 14.34
CA SER A 591 21.68 10.15 13.52
C SER A 591 21.44 10.46 12.04
N THR A 592 20.40 11.23 11.72
CA THR A 592 20.04 11.58 10.34
C THR A 592 21.10 12.46 9.70
N ALA A 593 21.64 13.44 10.44
CA ALA A 593 22.71 14.30 9.95
C ALA A 593 23.98 13.50 9.62
N SER A 594 24.38 12.56 10.48
CA SER A 594 25.53 11.70 10.24
C SER A 594 25.33 10.80 9.01
N LEU A 595 24.15 10.19 8.85
CA LEU A 595 23.85 9.34 7.70
C LEU A 595 23.79 10.14 6.38
N LEU A 596 23.16 11.30 6.36
CA LEU A 596 23.11 12.17 5.17
C LEU A 596 24.51 12.66 4.77
N THR A 597 25.31 13.07 5.76
CA THR A 597 26.70 13.47 5.52
C THR A 597 27.51 12.31 4.93
N ARG A 598 27.35 11.10 5.48
CA ARG A 598 28.03 9.90 4.97
C ARG A 598 27.57 9.55 3.57
N TYR A 599 26.27 9.62 3.28
CA TYR A 599 25.69 9.38 1.96
C TYR A 599 26.28 10.33 0.91
N LEU A 600 26.28 11.64 1.19
CA LEU A 600 26.83 12.66 0.30
C LEU A 600 28.34 12.47 0.06
N ALA A 601 29.09 12.15 1.12
CA ALA A 601 30.53 11.90 1.01
C ALA A 601 30.86 10.68 0.15
N LEU A 602 30.12 9.57 0.33
CA LEU A 602 30.31 8.37 -0.51
C LEU A 602 29.90 8.62 -1.95
N LEU A 603 28.78 9.31 -2.18
CA LEU A 603 28.30 9.63 -3.53
C LEU A 603 29.33 10.45 -4.32
N SER A 604 29.94 11.47 -3.69
CA SER A 604 30.99 12.27 -4.31
C SER A 604 32.20 11.43 -4.75
N ILE A 605 32.59 10.42 -3.96
CA ILE A 605 33.67 9.49 -4.32
C ILE A 605 33.29 8.64 -5.54
N TYR A 606 32.06 8.14 -5.60
CA TYR A 606 31.58 7.35 -6.74
C TYR A 606 31.50 8.17 -8.03
N GLU A 607 30.91 9.36 -7.96
CA GLU A 607 30.81 10.28 -9.11
C GLU A 607 32.20 10.66 -9.62
N HIS A 608 33.16 10.91 -8.71
CA HIS A 608 34.54 11.20 -9.09
C HIS A 608 35.23 10.00 -9.76
N ARG A 609 35.01 8.77 -9.27
CA ARG A 609 35.53 7.55 -9.91
C ARG A 609 34.98 7.33 -11.31
N ILE A 610 33.66 7.53 -11.50
CA ILE A 610 33.02 7.41 -12.82
C ILE A 610 33.58 8.46 -13.77
N ALA A 611 33.73 9.72 -13.31
CA ALA A 611 34.32 10.78 -14.13
C ALA A 611 35.77 10.44 -14.55
N VAL A 612 36.59 9.91 -13.63
CA VAL A 612 37.96 9.47 -13.94
C VAL A 612 37.98 8.27 -14.89
N GLN A 613 37.08 7.29 -14.72
CA GLN A 613 36.97 6.16 -15.64
C GLN A 613 36.48 6.57 -17.03
N GLY A 614 35.44 7.40 -17.13
CA GLY A 614 34.96 7.95 -18.41
C GLY A 614 36.05 8.73 -19.14
N PHE A 615 36.86 9.50 -18.40
CA PHE A 615 38.02 10.21 -18.94
C PHE A 615 39.13 9.26 -19.43
N LEU A 616 39.45 8.21 -18.67
CA LEU A 616 40.46 7.21 -19.06
C LEU A 616 40.02 6.36 -20.28
N TRP A 617 38.71 6.20 -20.49
CA TRP A 617 38.15 5.36 -21.55
C TRP A 617 37.67 6.16 -22.77
N GLY A 618 37.84 7.49 -22.76
CA GLY A 618 37.41 8.36 -23.86
C GLY A 618 35.88 8.41 -24.06
N ILE A 619 35.11 8.03 -23.05
CA ILE A 619 33.64 8.01 -23.10
C ILE A 619 33.12 9.34 -22.56
N ASN A 620 32.57 10.18 -23.46
CA ASN A 620 31.86 11.40 -23.09
C ASN A 620 30.45 11.05 -22.56
N SER A 621 30.31 10.89 -21.25
CA SER A 621 28.99 10.87 -20.60
C SER A 621 28.88 11.99 -19.56
N PHE A 622 28.32 13.11 -20.05
CA PHE A 622 27.64 14.25 -19.41
C PHE A 622 28.40 15.41 -18.70
N ASP A 623 27.90 16.61 -19.06
CA ASP A 623 28.11 18.02 -18.68
C ASP A 623 29.46 18.72 -18.92
N GLN A 624 29.40 19.81 -19.71
CA GLN A 624 30.51 20.71 -20.09
C GLN A 624 31.34 21.22 -18.89
N TRP A 625 30.73 21.29 -17.69
CA TRP A 625 31.42 21.69 -16.46
C TRP A 625 32.43 20.66 -15.97
N GLY A 626 32.13 19.35 -16.08
CA GLY A 626 33.06 18.29 -15.71
C GLY A 626 34.27 18.24 -16.65
N VAL A 627 34.06 18.57 -17.92
CA VAL A 627 35.11 18.64 -18.95
C VAL A 627 36.05 19.84 -18.70
N GLU A 628 35.51 21.02 -18.38
CA GLU A 628 36.31 22.23 -18.06
C GLU A 628 37.10 22.07 -16.76
N LEU A 629 36.46 21.57 -15.69
CA LEU A 629 37.12 21.33 -14.41
C LEU A 629 38.18 20.24 -14.53
N GLY A 630 37.89 19.17 -15.27
CA GLY A 630 38.84 18.10 -15.59
C GLY A 630 40.05 18.61 -16.37
N LYS A 631 39.85 19.47 -17.38
CA LYS A 631 40.95 20.11 -18.13
C LYS A 631 41.81 21.01 -17.24
N SER A 632 41.20 21.79 -16.36
CA SER A 632 41.89 22.68 -15.42
C SER A 632 42.73 21.89 -14.41
N LEU A 633 42.14 20.88 -13.76
CA LEU A 633 42.83 20.01 -12.80
C LEU A 633 43.95 19.20 -13.48
N ALA A 634 43.72 18.67 -14.68
CA ALA A 634 44.75 17.96 -15.44
C ALA A 634 45.91 18.88 -15.87
N SER A 635 45.64 20.16 -16.12
CA SER A 635 46.69 21.17 -16.38
C SER A 635 47.51 21.43 -15.11
N GLN A 636 46.85 21.58 -13.96
CA GLN A 636 47.54 21.75 -12.67
C GLN A 636 48.39 20.54 -12.30
N VAL A 637 47.87 19.32 -12.45
CA VAL A 637 48.63 18.09 -12.19
C VAL A 637 49.84 17.97 -13.12
N ARG A 638 49.67 18.24 -14.43
CA ARG A 638 50.79 18.21 -15.39
C ARG A 638 51.87 19.24 -15.05
N LYS A 639 51.49 20.46 -14.71
CA LYS A 639 52.44 21.51 -14.27
C LYS A 639 53.17 21.10 -13.00
N SER A 640 52.46 20.54 -12.01
CA SER A 640 53.07 20.08 -10.77
C SER A 640 54.03 18.91 -11.00
N LEU A 641 53.65 17.91 -11.80
CA LEU A 641 54.52 16.77 -12.10
C LEU A 641 55.76 17.19 -12.90
N HIS A 642 55.60 18.11 -13.86
CA HIS A 642 56.72 18.66 -14.62
C HIS A 642 57.68 19.46 -13.72
N ALA A 643 57.15 20.37 -12.90
CA ALA A 643 57.95 21.12 -11.93
C ALA A 643 58.64 20.21 -10.91
N SER A 644 58.00 19.13 -10.47
CA SER A 644 58.63 18.18 -9.55
C SER A 644 59.71 17.33 -10.22
N ARG A 645 59.53 16.89 -11.46
CA ARG A 645 60.53 16.05 -12.18
C ARG A 645 61.70 16.86 -12.75
N MET A 646 61.43 18.04 -13.29
CA MET A 646 62.43 18.84 -14.00
C MET A 646 63.07 19.91 -13.12
N GLU A 647 62.33 20.43 -12.14
CA GLU A 647 62.79 21.55 -11.30
C GLU A 647 62.94 21.16 -9.81
N GLY A 648 62.65 19.90 -9.44
CA GLY A 648 62.76 19.41 -8.06
C GLY A 648 61.77 20.02 -7.07
N LYS A 649 60.71 20.68 -7.54
CA LYS A 649 59.73 21.35 -6.66
C LYS A 649 58.79 20.35 -5.97
N PRO A 650 58.42 20.54 -4.70
CA PRO A 650 57.46 19.67 -4.01
C PRO A 650 56.05 19.81 -4.61
N VAL A 651 55.26 18.74 -4.52
CA VAL A 651 53.84 18.77 -4.93
C VAL A 651 53.06 19.70 -4.01
N GLN A 652 52.48 20.76 -4.57
CA GLN A 652 51.74 21.79 -3.84
C GLN A 652 50.42 22.11 -4.56
N GLY A 653 49.43 22.64 -3.82
CA GLY A 653 48.13 23.03 -4.38
C GLY A 653 47.09 21.92 -4.49
N PHE A 654 47.34 20.74 -3.89
CA PHE A 654 46.41 19.61 -3.87
C PHE A 654 46.05 19.21 -2.44
N ASN A 655 44.89 18.57 -2.25
CA ASN A 655 44.53 17.99 -0.95
C ASN A 655 45.50 16.86 -0.55
N SER A 656 45.53 16.50 0.74
CA SER A 656 46.50 15.55 1.30
C SER A 656 46.51 14.18 0.61
N SER A 657 45.35 13.68 0.18
CA SER A 657 45.23 12.40 -0.53
C SER A 657 45.87 12.47 -1.92
N THR A 658 45.55 13.52 -2.68
CA THR A 658 46.07 13.73 -4.05
C THR A 658 47.57 14.04 -4.03
N ALA A 659 48.02 14.85 -3.07
CA ALA A 659 49.44 15.13 -2.86
C ALA A 659 50.20 13.85 -2.53
N SER A 660 49.65 12.98 -1.67
CA SER A 660 50.27 11.69 -1.32
C SER A 660 50.41 10.76 -2.54
N LEU A 661 49.38 10.69 -3.38
CA LEU A 661 49.39 9.90 -4.63
C LEU A 661 50.43 10.43 -5.63
N LEU A 662 50.47 11.75 -5.86
CA LEU A 662 51.44 12.37 -6.78
C LEU A 662 52.88 12.20 -6.30
N THR A 663 53.12 12.35 -4.99
CA THR A 663 54.46 12.10 -4.40
C THR A 663 54.89 10.65 -4.57
N ARG A 664 53.98 9.68 -4.37
CA ARG A 664 54.26 8.25 -4.62
C ARG A 664 54.53 7.98 -6.09
N TYR A 665 53.78 8.60 -7.00
CA TYR A 665 54.00 8.48 -8.44
C TYR A 665 55.35 9.06 -8.88
N LEU A 666 55.80 10.15 -8.25
CA LEU A 666 57.12 10.74 -8.49
C LEU A 666 58.29 9.92 -7.93
N ALA A 667 58.04 9.10 -6.90
CA ALA A 667 59.04 8.22 -6.29
C ALA A 667 59.33 6.96 -7.12
N VAL A 668 58.54 6.69 -8.17
CA VAL A 668 58.80 5.59 -9.11
C VAL A 668 59.69 6.12 -10.24
N GLU A 669 60.94 5.66 -10.31
CA GLU A 669 61.81 5.94 -11.46
C GLU A 669 61.18 5.37 -12.74
N PRO A 670 61.09 6.14 -13.84
CA PRO A 670 60.59 5.62 -15.10
C PRO A 670 61.57 4.59 -15.64
N SER A 671 61.19 3.31 -15.59
CA SER A 671 61.94 2.27 -16.30
C SER A 671 61.78 2.48 -17.81
N THR A 672 62.91 2.79 -18.47
CA THR A 672 63.15 2.85 -19.93
C THR A 672 62.72 4.15 -20.67
N PRO A 673 63.55 4.72 -21.57
CA PRO A 673 63.22 5.96 -22.29
C PRO A 673 62.15 5.75 -23.36
N TYR A 674 61.32 6.79 -23.53
CA TYR A 674 60.26 6.90 -24.55
C TYR A 674 60.85 6.77 -25.97
N ASN A 675 60.55 5.69 -26.69
CA ASN A 675 60.82 5.58 -28.13
C ASN A 675 59.58 6.05 -28.91
N THR A 676 59.72 7.13 -29.69
CA THR A 676 58.63 7.83 -30.40
C THR A 676 58.30 7.28 -31.79
N THR A 677 58.85 6.12 -32.21
CA THR A 677 58.66 5.63 -33.60
C THR A 677 57.56 4.60 -33.84
N THR A 678 56.81 4.18 -32.83
CA THR A 678 55.67 3.24 -33.05
C THR A 678 54.44 3.65 -32.26
N MET A 679 53.59 4.48 -32.86
CA MET A 679 52.16 4.52 -32.53
C MET A 679 51.34 4.47 -33.82
N PRO A 680 50.31 3.60 -33.91
CA PRO A 680 49.22 3.80 -34.85
C PRO A 680 48.48 5.08 -34.47
N LYS A 681 48.11 5.88 -35.48
CA LYS A 681 47.23 7.03 -35.30
C LYS A 681 45.85 6.57 -34.80
N VAL A 682 45.41 7.13 -33.69
CA VAL A 682 43.99 7.36 -33.36
C VAL A 682 43.83 8.83 -33.02
#